data_AF-A0A2D6HCS4-F1
#
_entry.id   AF-A0A2D6HCS4-F1
#
_cell.length_a   1.000
_cell.length_b   1.000
_cell.length_c   1.000
_cell.angle_alpha   90.00
_cell.angle_beta   90.00
_cell.angle_gamma   90.00
#
_symmetry.space_group_name_H-M   'P 1'
#
loop_
_entity.id
_entity.type
_entity.pdbx_description
1 polymer ?
#
loop_
_entity_poly.entity_id
_entity_poly.type
_entity_poly.pdbx_seq_one_letter_code
_entity_poly.pdbx_strand_id
1 'polypeptide(L)'
;MRLRSLTLSALALLALGACSREAGEVGEAAVVWQVEVPLIPRRAYEGVELQNSRAPVRPGFLSPYLPRTAKLGSLPALVAPPPATVRIPLPEGLEPSSRLRLALGLGITAYSGAAKRVVRFTVELDGRVALQREREAHRSVPEDGRDWEHSEIELDGARELVLRTELWEAGRSIEETEGIDAAFALLEVLSPLTVHRSRATVKAPNVICVLIDTLRADRLGCYGYERPTSSAIDRIAATGVLFEQAFAPSPWTWPSTASLLTSLEPPHHGLVDHDACFLANELCTLPESMQRAGLHTAGFSVNPLVHSIRNFHQGFDLFEERLWTPAPELMADVEGWLRSHAGERFFLSLHVADPHGPYEPDPTLAGNLVGDPPPGYSHGVCKKLLSARMAGEPVDEEQLEVFTRHISDLYDGEVATVDHAIGRLVALLEELGIEDETVLAITSDHGEEFGEHGLNGHAKQLYDESVRVPLILAGPGVPVGARQAGRAEMRFLGQTLLDLADIEAAGFPPGPNLLDEDRLPSGEEEPLFLSTFRGAWPGGRGEQALVVHELFSLRQDDYTLLWAPREDGPDDDLVRMFDRGSDPGMFIDIAPSHPERVRRMTTAIASWLERCESRRPPTLDGGRAAIELLQGLGYIEER
;
A
#
# COMPACT_ATOMS: atom_id res chain seq x y z
N MET A 1 7.55 -67.10 -6.16
CA MET A 1 6.26 -66.42 -6.39
C MET A 1 5.62 -66.11 -5.04
N ARG A 2 5.39 -64.81 -4.80
CA ARG A 2 4.37 -64.16 -3.95
C ARG A 2 4.46 -64.32 -2.42
N LEU A 3 4.92 -63.31 -1.65
CA LEU A 3 4.30 -62.02 -1.25
C LEU A 3 3.09 -62.15 -0.31
N ARG A 4 3.32 -61.93 0.99
CA ARG A 4 2.72 -60.87 1.86
C ARG A 4 2.62 -61.33 3.33
N SER A 5 3.59 -60.91 4.14
CA SER A 5 3.40 -60.61 5.56
C SER A 5 3.19 -59.10 5.69
N LEU A 6 2.14 -58.65 6.38
CA LEU A 6 2.01 -57.32 7.00
C LEU A 6 0.61 -57.23 7.62
N THR A 7 0.51 -57.41 8.93
CA THR A 7 -0.63 -56.95 9.75
C THR A 7 -0.21 -57.09 11.21
N LEU A 8 0.54 -56.10 11.71
CA LEU A 8 0.74 -55.81 13.14
C LEU A 8 1.59 -54.52 13.28
N SER A 9 1.07 -53.39 12.78
CA SER A 9 1.59 -52.03 13.14
C SER A 9 0.53 -50.92 13.04
N ALA A 10 -0.76 -51.24 12.91
CA ALA A 10 -1.82 -50.24 12.75
C ALA A 10 -2.61 -49.92 14.03
N LEU A 11 -2.23 -50.50 15.18
CA LEU A 11 -2.98 -50.34 16.45
C LEU A 11 -2.17 -49.70 17.59
N ALA A 12 -0.94 -49.24 17.32
CA ALA A 12 -0.11 -48.52 18.29
C ALA A 12 -0.01 -47.00 18.02
N LEU A 13 -0.58 -46.50 16.91
CA LEU A 13 -0.58 -45.07 16.54
C LEU A 13 -1.87 -44.31 16.90
N LEU A 14 -2.88 -45.00 17.47
CA LEU A 14 -4.14 -44.40 17.90
C LEU A 14 -4.22 -44.13 19.42
N ALA A 15 -3.13 -44.33 20.16
CA ALA A 15 -3.11 -44.19 21.63
C ALA A 15 -2.07 -43.17 22.17
N LEU A 16 -1.44 -42.38 21.31
CA LEU A 16 -0.53 -41.28 21.72
C LEU A 16 -1.00 -39.88 21.29
N GLY A 17 -2.22 -39.76 20.73
CA GLY A 17 -2.83 -38.49 20.33
C GLY A 17 -3.81 -37.87 21.34
N ALA A 18 -3.78 -38.29 22.60
CA ALA A 18 -4.73 -37.85 23.63
C ALA A 18 -4.01 -37.49 24.93
N CYS A 19 -3.22 -36.42 24.88
CA CYS A 19 -2.64 -35.62 25.98
C CYS A 19 -1.61 -34.73 25.28
N SER A 20 -1.91 -33.54 24.73
CA SER A 20 -2.56 -32.37 25.31
C SER A 20 -3.19 -31.54 24.18
N ARG A 21 -4.52 -31.48 24.09
CA ARG A 21 -5.18 -30.35 23.41
C ARG A 21 -5.38 -29.30 24.47
N GLU A 22 -4.46 -28.35 24.56
CA GLU A 22 -4.74 -27.10 25.25
C GLU A 22 -5.88 -26.41 24.50
N ALA A 23 -6.80 -25.82 25.26
CA ALA A 23 -8.02 -25.25 24.71
C ALA A 23 -7.71 -24.03 23.84
N GLY A 24 -7.90 -24.12 22.51
CA GLY A 24 -7.85 -22.95 21.64
C GLY A 24 -7.38 -23.18 20.19
N GLU A 25 -6.68 -24.28 19.91
CA GLU A 25 -6.19 -24.56 18.55
C GLU A 25 -7.31 -25.06 17.62
N VAL A 26 -7.41 -24.46 16.44
CA VAL A 26 -8.35 -24.85 15.37
C VAL A 26 -7.51 -25.11 14.11
N GLY A 27 -7.61 -26.32 13.54
CA GLY A 27 -6.88 -26.68 12.31
C GLY A 27 -5.50 -27.33 12.55
N GLU A 28 -4.84 -27.73 11.45
CA GLU A 28 -3.45 -28.20 11.46
C GLU A 28 -2.48 -27.00 11.46
N ALA A 29 -1.27 -27.18 12.00
CA ALA A 29 -0.24 -26.15 11.96
C ALA A 29 0.07 -25.76 10.50
N ALA A 30 0.08 -24.46 10.23
CA ALA A 30 0.35 -23.92 8.89
C ALA A 30 1.82 -23.49 8.80
N VAL A 31 2.45 -23.71 7.65
CA VAL A 31 3.79 -23.18 7.36
C VAL A 31 3.64 -21.91 6.55
N VAL A 32 4.08 -20.78 7.13
CA VAL A 32 4.18 -19.50 6.43
C VAL A 32 5.64 -19.20 6.15
N TRP A 33 5.92 -18.49 5.06
CA TRP A 33 7.29 -18.21 4.62
C TRP A 33 7.63 -16.76 4.91
N GLN A 34 8.62 -16.53 5.75
CA GLN A 34 9.10 -15.20 6.10
C GLN A 34 10.32 -14.85 5.24
N VAL A 35 10.31 -13.66 4.63
CA VAL A 35 11.51 -13.11 4.01
C VAL A 35 12.45 -12.65 5.13
N GLU A 36 13.55 -13.36 5.35
CA GLU A 36 14.54 -12.96 6.36
C GLU A 36 15.52 -11.92 5.82
N VAL A 37 15.99 -12.12 4.58
CA VAL A 37 17.03 -11.28 3.98
C VAL A 37 16.79 -11.14 2.49
N PRO A 38 16.57 -9.92 1.96
CA PRO A 38 16.79 -9.66 0.55
C PRO A 38 18.29 -9.65 0.26
N LEU A 39 18.72 -10.45 -0.70
CA LEU A 39 20.12 -10.60 -1.09
C LEU A 39 20.54 -9.59 -2.18
N ILE A 40 19.65 -8.71 -2.62
CA ILE A 40 19.98 -7.57 -3.50
C ILE A 40 20.53 -6.43 -2.60
N PRO A 41 21.84 -6.10 -2.64
CA PRO A 41 22.46 -5.26 -1.60
C PRO A 41 22.02 -3.78 -1.62
N ARG A 42 21.80 -3.22 -0.41
CA ARG A 42 21.26 -1.88 -0.11
C ARG A 42 22.18 -0.68 -0.37
N ARG A 43 23.51 -0.85 -0.34
CA ARG A 43 24.53 0.21 -0.54
C ARG A 43 25.88 -0.49 -0.40
N ALA A 44 26.75 -0.32 -1.40
CA ALA A 44 28.08 -0.91 -1.51
C ALA A 44 28.11 -2.45 -1.61
N TYR A 45 28.71 -2.92 -2.69
CA TYR A 45 29.05 -4.32 -2.98
C TYR A 45 30.13 -4.87 -2.04
N GLU A 46 30.05 -4.59 -0.74
CA GLU A 46 31.03 -5.11 0.22
C GLU A 46 30.92 -6.63 0.29
N GLY A 47 31.95 -7.32 -0.20
CA GLY A 47 32.03 -8.78 -0.26
C GLY A 47 31.49 -9.42 -1.53
N VAL A 48 30.90 -8.66 -2.47
CA VAL A 48 30.46 -9.21 -3.77
C VAL A 48 31.62 -9.15 -4.76
N GLU A 49 32.22 -10.30 -5.07
CA GLU A 49 33.16 -10.39 -6.17
C GLU A 49 32.42 -10.36 -7.51
N LEU A 50 32.61 -9.28 -8.25
CA LEU A 50 32.12 -9.12 -9.62
C LEU A 50 33.24 -9.45 -10.60
N GLN A 51 33.08 -10.52 -11.38
CA GLN A 51 34.01 -10.82 -12.47
C GLN A 51 33.45 -10.31 -13.80
N ASN A 52 34.22 -9.43 -14.44
CA ASN A 52 33.81 -8.49 -15.48
C ASN A 52 33.43 -9.16 -16.83
N SER A 53 32.25 -8.81 -17.36
CA SER A 53 32.04 -8.62 -18.81
C SER A 53 32.21 -7.13 -19.16
N ARG A 54 32.17 -6.75 -20.44
CA ARG A 54 32.32 -5.34 -20.85
C ARG A 54 31.20 -4.41 -20.34
N ALA A 55 30.15 -4.94 -19.69
CA ALA A 55 29.08 -4.20 -19.02
C ALA A 55 29.01 -4.58 -17.53
N PRO A 56 28.86 -3.62 -16.60
CA PRO A 56 28.90 -3.90 -15.17
C PRO A 56 27.64 -4.61 -14.68
N VAL A 57 27.81 -5.54 -13.74
CA VAL A 57 26.71 -6.04 -12.90
C VAL A 57 26.22 -4.89 -12.02
N ARG A 58 24.89 -4.71 -11.93
CA ARG A 58 24.28 -3.59 -11.21
C ARG A 58 22.90 -3.93 -10.66
N PRO A 59 22.47 -3.38 -9.50
CA PRO A 59 21.06 -3.34 -9.17
C PRO A 59 20.34 -2.43 -10.16
N GLY A 60 19.06 -2.71 -10.37
CA GLY A 60 18.18 -1.88 -11.18
C GLY A 60 16.85 -2.58 -11.39
N PHE A 61 16.14 -2.18 -12.44
CA PHE A 61 14.98 -2.91 -12.91
C PHE A 61 15.26 -3.62 -14.20
N LEU A 62 14.62 -4.77 -14.35
CA LEU A 62 14.52 -5.44 -15.62
C LEU A 62 13.04 -5.71 -15.90
N SER A 63 12.62 -5.35 -17.10
CA SER A 63 11.25 -5.55 -17.58
C SER A 63 11.29 -6.50 -18.77
N PRO A 64 10.84 -7.76 -18.61
CA PRO A 64 10.88 -8.75 -19.65
C PRO A 64 9.53 -8.73 -20.40
N TYR A 65 9.28 -7.63 -21.11
CA TYR A 65 8.08 -7.33 -21.92
C TYR A 65 6.72 -7.26 -21.16
N LEU A 66 5.81 -6.38 -21.64
CA LEU A 66 4.46 -6.18 -21.11
C LEU A 66 3.43 -6.99 -21.91
N PRO A 67 2.85 -8.09 -21.40
CA PRO A 67 1.65 -8.65 -22.03
C PRO A 67 0.48 -7.64 -21.91
N ARG A 68 -0.42 -7.62 -22.92
CA ARG A 68 -1.64 -6.78 -22.95
C ARG A 68 -2.63 -7.02 -21.79
N THR A 69 -2.31 -7.91 -20.85
CA THR A 69 -3.19 -8.45 -19.80
C THR A 69 -2.79 -8.00 -18.38
N ALA A 70 -2.31 -6.76 -18.21
CA ALA A 70 -2.06 -6.12 -16.91
C ALA A 70 -1.01 -6.76 -15.96
N LYS A 71 -0.25 -7.78 -16.41
CA LYS A 71 0.94 -8.24 -15.68
C LYS A 71 2.13 -7.32 -15.99
N LEU A 72 2.32 -6.28 -15.20
CA LEU A 72 3.54 -5.45 -15.19
C LEU A 72 4.75 -6.27 -14.70
N GLY A 73 5.46 -6.92 -15.63
CA GLY A 73 6.60 -7.78 -15.32
C GLY A 73 7.88 -7.07 -14.84
N SER A 74 7.87 -5.82 -14.39
CA SER A 74 9.11 -5.18 -13.93
C SER A 74 9.43 -5.60 -12.50
N LEU A 75 10.60 -6.19 -12.26
CA LEU A 75 11.07 -6.51 -10.92
C LEU A 75 12.39 -5.81 -10.58
N PRO A 76 12.59 -5.39 -9.32
CA PRO A 76 13.91 -5.14 -8.76
C PRO A 76 14.81 -6.33 -9.01
N ALA A 77 15.94 -6.09 -9.65
CA ALA A 77 16.81 -7.17 -10.09
C ALA A 77 18.28 -6.78 -10.03
N LEU A 78 19.10 -7.80 -9.80
CA LEU A 78 20.52 -7.74 -10.09
C LEU A 78 20.70 -7.98 -11.59
N VAL A 79 20.92 -6.91 -12.34
CA VAL A 79 21.22 -6.96 -13.76
C VAL A 79 22.65 -7.45 -13.94
N ALA A 80 22.80 -8.61 -14.57
CA ALA A 80 24.04 -9.35 -14.74
C ALA A 80 24.22 -9.74 -16.23
N PRO A 81 24.63 -8.78 -17.10
CA PRO A 81 24.81 -9.04 -18.53
C PRO A 81 25.83 -10.16 -18.79
N PRO A 82 25.51 -11.16 -19.62
CA PRO A 82 26.38 -12.31 -19.82
C PRO A 82 27.67 -11.94 -20.58
N PRO A 83 28.84 -12.52 -20.24
CA PRO A 83 29.04 -13.44 -19.12
C PRO A 83 29.18 -12.69 -17.78
N ALA A 84 28.41 -13.07 -16.77
CA ALA A 84 28.58 -12.53 -15.42
C ALA A 84 28.71 -13.66 -14.39
N THR A 85 29.44 -13.39 -13.31
CA THR A 85 29.47 -14.21 -12.10
C THR A 85 29.39 -13.28 -10.90
N VAL A 86 28.45 -13.58 -10.01
CA VAL A 86 28.20 -12.85 -8.77
C VAL A 86 28.27 -13.84 -7.62
N ARG A 87 29.06 -13.55 -6.60
CA ARG A 87 29.12 -14.33 -5.35
C ARG A 87 28.49 -13.54 -4.22
N ILE A 88 27.59 -14.19 -3.48
CA ILE A 88 26.85 -13.59 -2.38
C ILE A 88 26.99 -14.50 -1.15
N PRO A 89 27.56 -14.02 -0.03
CA PRO A 89 27.53 -14.76 1.22
C PRO A 89 26.11 -14.84 1.76
N LEU A 90 25.68 -16.03 2.19
CA LEU A 90 24.39 -16.23 2.84
C LEU A 90 24.52 -15.99 4.36
N PRO A 91 23.44 -15.53 5.02
CA PRO A 91 23.41 -15.34 6.47
C PRO A 91 23.81 -16.62 7.24
N GLU A 92 24.47 -16.45 8.39
CA GLU A 92 24.69 -17.56 9.31
C GLU A 92 23.41 -17.90 10.07
N GLY A 93 23.21 -19.18 10.41
CA GLY A 93 22.10 -19.62 11.26
C GLY A 93 20.77 -19.87 10.56
N LEU A 94 20.74 -19.92 9.22
CA LEU A 94 19.54 -20.29 8.47
C LEU A 94 19.07 -21.71 8.83
N GLU A 95 17.76 -21.88 8.95
CA GLU A 95 17.14 -23.18 9.15
C GLU A 95 17.42 -24.11 7.94
N PRO A 96 17.61 -25.43 8.14
CA PRO A 96 17.91 -26.34 7.03
C PRO A 96 16.84 -26.34 5.92
N SER A 97 15.59 -26.07 6.30
CA SER A 97 14.44 -25.98 5.39
C SER A 97 14.25 -24.59 4.76
N SER A 98 15.13 -23.62 5.03
CA SER A 98 15.07 -22.31 4.38
C SER A 98 15.28 -22.45 2.87
N ARG A 99 14.64 -21.55 2.12
CA ARG A 99 14.64 -21.55 0.66
C ARG A 99 15.17 -20.24 0.11
N LEU A 100 15.82 -20.30 -1.04
CA LEU A 100 16.06 -19.14 -1.89
C LEU A 100 14.91 -19.03 -2.88
N ARG A 101 14.10 -17.99 -2.77
CA ARG A 101 13.26 -17.53 -3.86
C ARG A 101 14.11 -16.71 -4.83
N LEU A 102 13.81 -16.83 -6.12
CA LEU A 102 14.42 -16.02 -7.17
C LEU A 102 13.56 -16.01 -8.44
N ALA A 103 13.82 -15.03 -9.30
CA ALA A 103 13.26 -14.93 -10.64
C ALA A 103 14.35 -14.65 -11.68
N LEU A 104 14.23 -15.26 -12.87
CA LEU A 104 15.18 -15.14 -13.98
C LEU A 104 14.55 -14.49 -15.21
N GLY A 105 15.19 -13.47 -15.79
CA GLY A 105 14.58 -12.67 -16.87
C GLY A 105 15.59 -12.05 -17.82
N LEU A 106 15.12 -11.71 -19.03
CA LEU A 106 15.86 -10.96 -20.03
C LEU A 106 15.16 -9.64 -20.32
N GLY A 107 15.92 -8.55 -20.43
CA GLY A 107 15.37 -7.23 -20.73
C GLY A 107 14.74 -7.18 -22.10
N ILE A 108 13.73 -6.33 -22.28
CA ILE A 108 12.97 -6.19 -23.53
C ILE A 108 13.86 -6.03 -24.79
N THR A 109 15.01 -5.38 -24.66
CA THR A 109 15.98 -5.17 -25.74
C THR A 109 16.60 -6.46 -26.26
N ALA A 110 16.69 -7.51 -25.43
CA ALA A 110 17.26 -8.81 -25.77
C ALA A 110 16.53 -9.52 -26.92
N TYR A 111 15.26 -9.17 -27.15
CA TYR A 111 14.41 -9.79 -28.17
C TYR A 111 14.44 -9.05 -29.51
N SER A 112 15.29 -8.03 -29.68
CA SER A 112 15.37 -7.24 -30.93
C SER A 112 16.32 -7.82 -31.98
N GLY A 113 17.19 -8.76 -31.58
CA GLY A 113 18.26 -9.31 -32.42
C GLY A 113 17.80 -10.26 -33.53
N ALA A 114 18.60 -10.33 -34.61
CA ALA A 114 18.38 -11.22 -35.75
C ALA A 114 19.03 -12.61 -35.60
N ALA A 115 20.04 -12.74 -34.72
CA ALA A 115 20.70 -14.02 -34.41
C ALA A 115 19.99 -14.71 -33.24
N LYS A 116 19.78 -16.03 -33.35
CA LYS A 116 19.18 -16.82 -32.27
C LYS A 116 20.22 -17.12 -31.21
N ARG A 117 20.19 -16.36 -30.12
CA ARG A 117 21.07 -16.51 -28.96
C ARG A 117 20.32 -17.11 -27.78
N VAL A 118 21.04 -17.75 -26.87
CA VAL A 118 20.51 -18.34 -25.64
C VAL A 118 21.30 -17.81 -24.47
N VAL A 119 20.63 -17.26 -23.46
CA VAL A 119 21.24 -16.94 -22.17
C VAL A 119 21.04 -18.11 -21.23
N ARG A 120 22.13 -18.67 -20.72
CA ARG A 120 22.10 -19.66 -19.66
C ARG A 120 22.26 -18.97 -18.31
N PHE A 121 21.35 -19.26 -17.40
CA PHE A 121 21.40 -18.88 -16.00
C PHE A 121 21.81 -20.10 -15.18
N THR A 122 22.78 -19.92 -14.29
CA THR A 122 23.21 -20.96 -13.35
C THR A 122 23.20 -20.38 -11.94
N VAL A 123 22.63 -21.13 -11.00
CA VAL A 123 22.65 -20.84 -9.57
C VAL A 123 23.39 -21.97 -8.88
N GLU A 124 24.43 -21.63 -8.14
CA GLU A 124 25.21 -22.58 -7.36
C GLU A 124 25.08 -22.27 -5.87
N LEU A 125 24.99 -23.32 -5.06
CA LEU A 125 25.04 -23.26 -3.60
C LEU A 125 26.27 -24.04 -3.13
N ASP A 126 27.20 -23.36 -2.44
CA ASP A 126 28.49 -23.93 -2.01
C ASP A 126 29.23 -24.71 -3.14
N GLY A 127 29.20 -24.15 -4.36
CA GLY A 127 29.82 -24.73 -5.56
C GLY A 127 29.07 -25.89 -6.22
N ARG A 128 27.86 -26.24 -5.76
CA ARG A 128 26.98 -27.23 -6.40
C ARG A 128 25.90 -26.52 -7.22
N VAL A 129 25.71 -26.90 -8.48
CA VAL A 129 24.63 -26.36 -9.32
C VAL A 129 23.28 -26.79 -8.75
N ALA A 130 22.52 -25.82 -8.24
CA ALA A 130 21.20 -26.01 -7.69
C ALA A 130 20.10 -25.72 -8.73
N LEU A 131 20.35 -24.77 -9.63
CA LEU A 131 19.44 -24.44 -10.74
C LEU A 131 20.25 -24.12 -12.00
N GLN A 132 19.79 -24.63 -13.14
CA GLN A 132 20.27 -24.20 -14.45
C GLN A 132 19.08 -24.01 -15.39
N ARG A 133 19.01 -22.87 -16.08
CA ARG A 133 17.94 -22.52 -17.01
C ARG A 133 18.50 -21.86 -18.26
N GLU A 134 17.78 -21.99 -19.36
CA GLU A 134 18.14 -21.40 -20.64
C GLU A 134 16.97 -20.57 -21.17
N ARG A 135 17.24 -19.33 -21.58
CA ARG A 135 16.26 -18.41 -22.16
C ARG A 135 16.72 -17.98 -23.55
N GLU A 136 15.83 -18.09 -24.54
CA GLU A 136 16.11 -17.61 -25.90
C GLU A 136 16.03 -16.09 -25.98
N ALA A 137 17.08 -15.44 -26.49
CA ALA A 137 17.18 -14.01 -26.73
C ALA A 137 17.05 -13.74 -28.24
N HIS A 138 15.82 -13.81 -28.75
CA HIS A 138 15.55 -13.65 -30.18
C HIS A 138 14.12 -13.14 -30.44
N ARG A 139 13.94 -12.40 -31.54
CA ARG A 139 12.66 -11.82 -31.95
C ARG A 139 11.53 -12.82 -32.20
N SER A 140 11.85 -14.10 -32.41
CA SER A 140 10.82 -15.14 -32.62
C SER A 140 10.16 -15.61 -31.34
N VAL A 141 10.70 -15.28 -30.16
CA VAL A 141 10.09 -15.64 -28.87
C VAL A 141 8.76 -14.89 -28.75
N PRO A 142 7.62 -15.58 -28.63
CA PRO A 142 6.31 -14.95 -28.41
C PRO A 142 6.29 -14.09 -27.14
N GLU A 143 5.43 -13.08 -27.08
CA GLU A 143 5.38 -12.12 -25.94
C GLU A 143 5.10 -12.80 -24.59
N ASP A 144 4.20 -13.78 -24.56
CA ASP A 144 3.89 -14.61 -23.39
C ASP A 144 5.05 -15.51 -22.95
N GLY A 145 5.99 -15.80 -23.85
CA GLY A 145 7.23 -16.52 -23.55
C GLY A 145 8.36 -15.65 -23.00
N ARG A 146 8.12 -14.35 -22.79
CA ARG A 146 9.15 -13.40 -22.34
C ARG A 146 9.12 -13.11 -20.84
N ASP A 147 8.17 -13.64 -20.07
CA ASP A 147 7.99 -13.35 -18.64
C ASP A 147 9.15 -13.83 -17.73
N TRP A 148 9.14 -13.43 -16.45
CA TRP A 148 10.05 -13.93 -15.42
C TRP A 148 9.87 -15.43 -15.15
N GLU A 149 10.97 -16.18 -15.06
CA GLU A 149 10.95 -17.56 -14.55
C GLU A 149 11.13 -17.55 -13.04
N HIS A 150 10.10 -17.92 -12.29
CA HIS A 150 10.17 -17.99 -10.84
C HIS A 150 10.69 -19.37 -10.41
N SER A 151 11.50 -19.40 -9.35
CA SER A 151 12.00 -20.64 -8.75
C SER A 151 12.18 -20.47 -7.24
N GLU A 152 12.00 -21.57 -6.52
CA GLU A 152 12.40 -21.71 -5.12
C GLU A 152 13.36 -22.90 -5.00
N ILE A 153 14.47 -22.70 -4.29
CA ILE A 153 15.55 -23.68 -4.13
C ILE A 153 15.79 -23.89 -2.65
N GLU A 154 15.81 -25.12 -2.16
CA GLU A 154 16.21 -25.41 -0.77
C GLU A 154 17.67 -25.05 -0.54
N LEU A 155 17.96 -24.31 0.53
CA LEU A 155 19.32 -23.86 0.84
C LEU A 155 20.16 -24.97 1.50
N ASP A 156 19.54 -25.90 2.23
CA ASP A 156 20.23 -27.03 2.90
C ASP A 156 21.48 -26.60 3.70
N GLY A 157 21.38 -25.45 4.39
CA GLY A 157 22.47 -24.88 5.18
C GLY A 157 23.64 -24.29 4.38
N ALA A 158 23.46 -24.04 3.08
CA ALA A 158 24.45 -23.39 2.23
C ALA A 158 24.89 -22.03 2.78
N ARG A 159 26.16 -21.69 2.56
CA ARG A 159 26.78 -20.45 3.05
C ARG A 159 27.14 -19.47 1.93
N GLU A 160 27.21 -19.95 0.70
CA GLU A 160 27.53 -19.15 -0.46
C GLU A 160 26.53 -19.41 -1.59
N LEU A 161 26.02 -18.32 -2.17
CA LEU A 161 25.23 -18.28 -3.38
C LEU A 161 26.09 -17.73 -4.53
N VAL A 162 26.17 -18.47 -5.64
CA VAL A 162 26.81 -18.00 -6.87
C VAL A 162 25.79 -17.93 -8.00
N LEU A 163 25.67 -16.75 -8.61
CA LEU A 163 24.80 -16.48 -9.76
C LEU A 163 25.66 -16.31 -11.00
N ARG A 164 25.35 -17.02 -12.08
CA ARG A 164 26.07 -16.90 -13.35
C ARG A 164 25.13 -16.72 -14.53
N THR A 165 25.56 -15.89 -15.47
CA THR A 165 24.96 -15.79 -16.80
C THR A 165 25.99 -16.08 -17.86
N GLU A 166 25.61 -16.83 -18.89
CA GLU A 166 26.45 -17.12 -20.06
C GLU A 166 25.65 -16.90 -21.35
N LEU A 167 26.30 -16.44 -22.42
CA LEU A 167 25.66 -16.28 -23.72
C LEU A 167 26.10 -17.39 -24.66
N TRP A 168 25.14 -18.02 -25.32
CA TRP A 168 25.34 -19.16 -26.21
C TRP A 168 24.78 -18.88 -27.60
N GLU A 169 25.54 -19.20 -28.62
CA GLU A 169 25.13 -19.13 -30.02
C GLU A 169 25.60 -20.40 -30.75
N ALA A 170 24.69 -21.03 -31.52
CA ALA A 170 24.96 -22.27 -32.25
C ALA A 170 25.63 -23.38 -31.38
N GLY A 171 25.22 -23.49 -30.11
CA GLY A 171 25.72 -24.51 -29.18
C GLY A 171 27.11 -24.25 -28.59
N ARG A 172 27.63 -23.03 -28.71
CA ARG A 172 28.92 -22.61 -28.12
C ARG A 172 28.74 -21.36 -27.27
N SER A 173 29.45 -21.30 -26.15
CA SER A 173 29.55 -20.07 -25.36
C SER A 173 30.30 -19.01 -26.15
N ILE A 174 29.81 -17.77 -26.10
CA ILE A 174 30.40 -16.60 -26.75
C ILE A 174 30.59 -15.47 -25.73
N GLU A 175 31.60 -14.62 -25.93
CA GLU A 175 31.92 -13.49 -25.03
C GLU A 175 31.33 -12.14 -25.50
N GLU A 176 30.54 -12.15 -26.60
CA GLU A 176 29.91 -10.94 -27.14
C GLU A 176 28.73 -10.52 -26.26
N THR A 177 28.65 -9.23 -25.89
CA THR A 177 27.82 -8.77 -24.76
C THR A 177 26.87 -7.61 -25.11
N GLU A 178 26.95 -7.05 -26.32
CA GLU A 178 26.16 -5.86 -26.65
C GLU A 178 24.66 -6.20 -26.78
N GLY A 179 23.85 -5.59 -25.91
CA GLY A 179 22.40 -5.48 -26.07
C GLY A 179 21.53 -6.51 -25.35
N ILE A 180 22.09 -7.38 -24.48
CA ILE A 180 21.31 -8.34 -23.69
C ILE A 180 21.51 -8.06 -22.20
N ASP A 181 20.53 -7.41 -21.58
CA ASP A 181 20.41 -7.37 -20.13
C ASP A 181 19.77 -8.68 -19.66
N ALA A 182 20.49 -9.46 -18.86
CA ALA A 182 19.97 -10.61 -18.14
C ALA A 182 19.94 -10.26 -16.65
N ALA A 183 18.96 -10.76 -15.89
CA ALA A 183 18.87 -10.42 -14.47
C ALA A 183 18.30 -11.52 -13.59
N PHE A 184 18.64 -11.41 -12.30
CA PHE A 184 18.09 -12.18 -11.20
C PHE A 184 17.27 -11.24 -10.31
N ALA A 185 15.98 -11.50 -10.14
CA ALA A 185 15.06 -10.77 -9.27
C ALA A 185 14.62 -11.64 -8.08
N LEU A 186 13.91 -11.04 -7.11
CA LEU A 186 13.36 -11.73 -5.93
C LEU A 186 14.37 -12.60 -5.18
N LEU A 187 15.66 -12.20 -5.15
CA LEU A 187 16.71 -12.95 -4.46
C LEU A 187 16.48 -12.86 -2.95
N GLU A 188 15.64 -13.73 -2.41
CA GLU A 188 15.10 -13.66 -1.06
C GLU A 188 15.31 -14.98 -0.33
N VAL A 189 15.84 -14.90 0.88
CA VAL A 189 15.89 -16.06 1.78
C VAL A 189 14.57 -16.15 2.53
N LEU A 190 13.87 -17.26 2.33
CA LEU A 190 12.63 -17.60 2.99
C LEU A 190 12.90 -18.60 4.11
N SER A 191 12.53 -18.26 5.34
CA SER A 191 12.53 -19.21 6.45
C SER A 191 11.11 -19.69 6.73
N PRO A 192 10.91 -20.99 6.96
CA PRO A 192 9.60 -21.51 7.32
C PRO A 192 9.30 -21.18 8.77
N LEU A 193 8.17 -20.52 9.00
CA LEU A 193 7.60 -20.34 10.32
C LEU A 193 6.37 -21.24 10.44
N THR A 194 6.38 -22.13 11.43
CA THR A 194 5.18 -22.92 11.77
C THR A 194 4.30 -22.08 12.68
N VAL A 195 3.10 -21.74 12.20
CA VAL A 195 2.10 -20.99 12.95
C VAL A 195 0.92 -21.87 13.31
N HIS A 196 0.42 -21.70 14.53
CA HIS A 196 -0.76 -22.39 15.03
C HIS A 196 -1.96 -21.48 14.86
N ARG A 197 -2.95 -21.96 14.09
CA ARG A 197 -4.21 -21.24 13.91
C ARG A 197 -5.07 -21.41 15.17
N SER A 198 -5.70 -20.32 15.58
CA SER A 198 -6.51 -20.24 16.79
C SER A 198 -7.91 -19.74 16.46
N ARG A 199 -8.83 -19.84 17.41
CA ARG A 199 -10.13 -19.17 17.34
C ARG A 199 -10.05 -17.79 18.01
N ALA A 200 -10.82 -16.83 17.49
CA ALA A 200 -10.98 -15.53 18.13
C ALA A 200 -11.61 -15.64 19.53
N THR A 201 -11.27 -14.69 20.39
CA THR A 201 -11.92 -14.47 21.70
C THR A 201 -11.99 -12.96 21.96
N VAL A 202 -12.74 -12.54 22.97
CA VAL A 202 -12.77 -11.14 23.43
C VAL A 202 -11.37 -10.57 23.76
N LYS A 203 -10.40 -11.40 24.17
CA LYS A 203 -9.02 -10.96 24.47
C LYS A 203 -8.08 -11.04 23.27
N ALA A 204 -8.41 -11.87 22.30
CA ALA A 204 -7.63 -12.10 21.09
C ALA A 204 -8.60 -12.12 19.90
N PRO A 205 -9.20 -10.97 19.56
CA PRO A 205 -10.30 -10.90 18.62
C PRO A 205 -9.87 -11.15 17.18
N ASN A 206 -10.87 -11.33 16.31
CA ASN A 206 -10.76 -11.06 14.89
C ASN A 206 -10.54 -9.56 14.66
N VAL A 207 -9.95 -9.21 13.53
CA VAL A 207 -9.70 -7.82 13.15
C VAL A 207 -10.22 -7.59 11.74
N ILE A 208 -11.08 -6.60 11.57
CA ILE A 208 -11.52 -6.09 10.26
C ILE A 208 -11.09 -4.63 10.15
N CYS A 209 -10.31 -4.32 9.11
CA CYS A 209 -9.91 -2.97 8.77
C CYS A 209 -10.56 -2.58 7.43
N VAL A 210 -11.49 -1.64 7.47
CA VAL A 210 -12.15 -1.08 6.30
C VAL A 210 -11.50 0.25 5.94
N LEU A 211 -10.93 0.30 4.74
CA LEU A 211 -10.36 1.48 4.11
C LEU A 211 -11.29 1.92 2.97
N ILE A 212 -11.92 3.07 3.11
CA ILE A 212 -12.90 3.61 2.16
C ILE A 212 -12.22 4.66 1.30
N ASP A 213 -12.06 4.43 0.00
CA ASP A 213 -11.28 5.30 -0.90
C ASP A 213 -11.93 6.69 -1.04
N THR A 214 -11.18 7.75 -0.72
CA THR A 214 -11.56 9.18 -0.76
C THR A 214 -12.63 9.66 0.24
N LEU A 215 -13.04 8.86 1.21
CA LEU A 215 -14.08 9.26 2.17
C LEU A 215 -13.62 10.40 3.11
N ARG A 216 -14.34 11.52 3.09
CA ARG A 216 -14.12 12.65 4.00
C ARG A 216 -14.87 12.48 5.32
N ALA A 217 -14.22 12.89 6.41
CA ALA A 217 -14.85 12.87 7.74
C ALA A 217 -16.10 13.77 7.80
N ASP A 218 -16.03 14.96 7.21
CA ASP A 218 -17.10 15.97 7.25
C ASP A 218 -18.33 15.62 6.40
N ARG A 219 -18.37 14.43 5.79
CA ARG A 219 -19.48 13.90 5.01
C ARG A 219 -20.25 12.80 5.74
N LEU A 220 -19.96 12.60 7.02
CA LEU A 220 -20.63 11.63 7.90
C LEU A 220 -21.42 12.33 9.01
N GLY A 221 -22.62 11.83 9.31
CA GLY A 221 -23.49 12.36 10.36
C GLY A 221 -22.85 12.35 11.75
N CYS A 222 -22.05 11.33 12.08
CA CYS A 222 -21.31 11.24 13.35
C CYS A 222 -20.20 12.30 13.53
N TYR A 223 -19.82 12.98 12.44
CA TYR A 223 -18.93 14.15 12.42
C TYR A 223 -19.68 15.48 12.27
N GLY A 224 -21.02 15.46 12.24
CA GLY A 224 -21.88 16.64 12.19
C GLY A 224 -22.44 16.98 10.82
N TYR A 225 -22.31 16.09 9.82
CA TYR A 225 -22.92 16.31 8.51
C TYR A 225 -24.44 16.24 8.57
N GLU A 226 -25.13 17.22 8.00
CA GLU A 226 -26.59 17.36 8.14
C GLU A 226 -27.39 16.44 7.20
N ARG A 227 -26.76 15.96 6.12
CA ARG A 227 -27.42 15.10 5.13
C ARG A 227 -27.34 13.63 5.55
N PRO A 228 -28.36 12.81 5.27
CA PRO A 228 -28.44 11.42 5.72
C PRO A 228 -27.61 10.48 4.84
N THR A 229 -26.29 10.63 4.85
CA THR A 229 -25.35 9.85 4.03
C THR A 229 -24.83 8.58 4.71
N SER A 230 -24.77 8.53 6.05
CA SER A 230 -23.93 7.54 6.76
C SER A 230 -24.59 6.85 7.94
N SER A 231 -25.85 6.45 7.80
CA SER A 231 -26.65 5.92 8.91
C SER A 231 -26.04 4.70 9.63
N ALA A 232 -25.37 3.79 8.93
CA ALA A 232 -24.76 2.60 9.50
C ALA A 232 -23.45 2.94 10.21
N ILE A 233 -22.58 3.71 9.57
CA ILE A 233 -21.33 4.20 10.16
C ILE A 233 -21.62 5.04 11.41
N ASP A 234 -22.68 5.85 11.40
CA ASP A 234 -23.11 6.64 12.56
C ASP A 234 -23.48 5.76 13.76
N ARG A 235 -24.15 4.62 13.52
CA ARG A 235 -24.48 3.66 14.58
C ARG A 235 -23.23 2.99 15.15
N ILE A 236 -22.28 2.62 14.30
CA ILE A 236 -21.01 2.02 14.71
C ILE A 236 -20.21 3.00 15.57
N ALA A 237 -20.15 4.27 15.15
CA ALA A 237 -19.50 5.32 15.92
C ALA A 237 -20.14 5.53 17.30
N ALA A 238 -21.47 5.40 17.41
CA ALA A 238 -22.18 5.55 18.67
C ALA A 238 -21.90 4.42 19.69
N THR A 239 -21.46 3.25 19.22
CA THR A 239 -21.13 2.09 20.07
C THR A 239 -19.62 1.89 20.25
N GLY A 240 -18.78 2.71 19.61
CA GLY A 240 -17.33 2.60 19.64
C GLY A 240 -16.63 3.90 20.05
N VAL A 241 -15.41 4.09 19.54
CA VAL A 241 -14.65 5.33 19.64
C VAL A 241 -14.61 6.02 18.29
N LEU A 242 -15.03 7.29 18.26
CA LEU A 242 -14.85 8.17 17.12
C LEU A 242 -13.67 9.12 17.38
N PHE A 243 -12.73 9.19 16.45
CA PHE A 243 -11.62 10.15 16.49
C PHE A 243 -12.01 11.41 15.74
N GLU A 244 -12.09 12.54 16.45
CA GLU A 244 -12.59 13.79 15.87
C GLU A 244 -11.60 14.40 14.87
N GLN A 245 -10.32 14.12 15.06
CA GLN A 245 -9.20 14.67 14.29
C GLN A 245 -8.24 13.56 13.84
N ALA A 246 -8.68 12.75 12.88
CA ALA A 246 -7.81 11.76 12.23
C ALA A 246 -7.29 12.25 10.88
N PHE A 247 -6.01 11.99 10.60
CA PHE A 247 -5.34 12.47 9.40
C PHE A 247 -4.62 11.36 8.63
N ALA A 248 -4.87 11.33 7.33
CA ALA A 248 -4.11 10.58 6.35
C ALA A 248 -2.75 11.27 6.09
N PRO A 249 -1.63 10.54 6.04
CA PRO A 249 -0.30 11.13 5.86
C PRO A 249 -0.06 11.68 4.44
N SER A 250 -0.91 11.32 3.49
CA SER A 250 -0.85 11.77 2.10
C SER A 250 -2.27 11.84 1.51
N PRO A 251 -2.55 12.74 0.56
CA PRO A 251 -3.88 12.94 -0.01
C PRO A 251 -4.17 12.00 -1.18
N TRP A 252 -3.49 10.86 -1.29
CA TRP A 252 -3.73 9.88 -2.35
C TRP A 252 -3.40 8.46 -1.92
N THR A 253 -4.10 7.50 -2.52
CA THR A 253 -4.21 6.12 -2.06
C THR A 253 -2.90 5.42 -1.83
N TRP A 254 -1.94 5.58 -2.75
CA TRP A 254 -0.76 4.72 -2.78
C TRP A 254 0.17 4.91 -1.57
N PRO A 255 0.70 6.12 -1.28
CA PRO A 255 1.45 6.34 -0.05
C PRO A 255 0.62 6.19 1.21
N SER A 256 -0.65 6.60 1.18
CA SER A 256 -1.48 6.54 2.38
C SER A 256 -1.75 5.10 2.82
N THR A 257 -2.06 4.21 1.87
CA THR A 257 -2.22 2.78 2.13
C THR A 257 -0.91 2.13 2.59
N ALA A 258 0.22 2.49 1.95
CA ALA A 258 1.53 1.99 2.40
C ALA A 258 1.85 2.43 3.83
N SER A 259 1.49 3.66 4.21
CA SER A 259 1.64 4.17 5.58
C SER A 259 0.75 3.42 6.57
N LEU A 260 -0.51 3.12 6.22
CA LEU A 260 -1.40 2.29 7.05
C LEU A 260 -0.81 0.89 7.28
N LEU A 261 -0.29 0.26 6.23
CA LEU A 261 0.22 -1.11 6.30
C LEU A 261 1.59 -1.22 6.97
N THR A 262 2.36 -0.13 7.07
CA THR A 262 3.73 -0.17 7.61
C THR A 262 3.95 0.70 8.84
N SER A 263 2.98 1.53 9.24
CA SER A 263 3.12 2.55 10.29
C SER A 263 4.16 3.66 9.95
N LEU A 264 4.73 3.65 8.74
CA LEU A 264 5.75 4.61 8.31
C LEU A 264 5.15 5.82 7.60
N GLU A 265 5.91 6.90 7.58
CA GLU A 265 5.59 8.10 6.81
C GLU A 265 5.93 7.93 5.31
N PRO A 266 5.27 8.67 4.39
CA PRO A 266 5.54 8.56 2.96
C PRO A 266 7.00 8.71 2.55
N PRO A 267 7.74 9.74 3.03
CA PRO A 267 9.16 9.87 2.70
C PRO A 267 10.03 8.79 3.33
N HIS A 268 9.52 7.97 4.26
CA HIS A 268 10.26 6.90 4.91
C HIS A 268 10.03 5.56 4.19
N HIS A 269 8.80 5.20 3.84
CA HIS A 269 8.58 3.97 3.05
C HIS A 269 8.91 4.17 1.56
N GLY A 270 8.92 5.41 1.07
CA GLY A 270 9.43 5.77 -0.26
C GLY A 270 8.44 5.61 -1.42
N LEU A 271 7.20 5.19 -1.19
CA LEU A 271 6.16 5.03 -2.23
C LEU A 271 5.48 6.38 -2.44
N VAL A 272 6.24 7.34 -2.94
CA VAL A 272 5.85 8.75 -3.02
C VAL A 272 5.59 9.23 -4.44
N ASP A 273 6.13 8.56 -5.44
CA ASP A 273 5.99 8.94 -6.84
C ASP A 273 6.18 7.73 -7.77
N HIS A 274 6.27 8.01 -9.07
CA HIS A 274 6.46 7.02 -10.12
C HIS A 274 7.85 6.36 -10.12
N ASP A 275 8.83 6.94 -9.45
CA ASP A 275 10.17 6.39 -9.32
C ASP A 275 10.24 5.31 -8.22
N ALA A 276 9.14 5.02 -7.51
CA ALA A 276 9.06 3.98 -6.47
C ALA A 276 7.85 3.06 -6.67
N CYS A 277 7.98 2.01 -7.50
CA CYS A 277 6.81 1.19 -7.92
C CYS A 277 6.47 -0.06 -7.12
N PHE A 278 7.04 -0.29 -5.94
CA PHE A 278 6.66 -1.45 -5.12
C PHE A 278 6.87 -1.16 -3.63
N LEU A 279 6.00 -1.74 -2.79
CA LEU A 279 6.19 -1.81 -1.35
C LEU A 279 7.40 -2.70 -1.06
N ALA A 280 8.43 -2.15 -0.42
CA ALA A 280 9.67 -2.88 -0.19
C ALA A 280 9.46 -4.08 0.75
N ASN A 281 9.91 -5.26 0.34
CA ASN A 281 9.79 -6.51 1.12
C ASN A 281 10.41 -6.43 2.52
N GLU A 282 11.37 -5.52 2.73
CA GLU A 282 11.99 -5.35 4.05
C GLU A 282 11.14 -4.57 5.04
N LEU A 283 10.10 -3.88 4.57
CA LEU A 283 9.16 -3.22 5.44
C LEU A 283 8.19 -4.26 5.96
N CYS A 284 8.28 -4.58 7.24
CA CYS A 284 7.32 -5.47 7.86
C CYS A 284 5.94 -4.84 7.83
N THR A 285 4.95 -5.56 7.31
CA THR A 285 3.58 -5.06 7.20
C THR A 285 2.69 -5.52 8.35
N LEU A 286 1.57 -4.83 8.54
CA LEU A 286 0.50 -5.22 9.45
C LEU A 286 -0.02 -6.65 9.13
N PRO A 287 -0.37 -7.00 7.88
CA PRO A 287 -0.74 -8.36 7.50
C PRO A 287 0.32 -9.40 7.89
N GLU A 288 1.61 -9.14 7.64
CA GLU A 288 2.67 -10.08 8.03
C GLU A 288 2.71 -10.30 9.55
N SER A 289 2.56 -9.23 10.32
CA SER A 289 2.54 -9.30 11.79
C SER A 289 1.37 -10.16 12.28
N MET A 290 0.19 -9.98 11.67
CA MET A 290 -1.01 -10.78 11.96
C MET A 290 -0.84 -12.25 11.53
N GLN A 291 -0.26 -12.50 10.35
CA GLN A 291 -0.02 -13.85 9.83
C GLN A 291 0.95 -14.63 10.72
N ARG A 292 2.05 -13.97 11.14
CA ARG A 292 3.06 -14.55 12.05
C ARG A 292 2.49 -14.87 13.42
N ALA A 293 1.50 -14.10 13.88
CA ALA A 293 0.76 -14.36 15.11
C ALA A 293 -0.32 -15.45 14.96
N GLY A 294 -0.44 -16.08 13.79
CA GLY A 294 -1.34 -17.20 13.54
C GLY A 294 -2.73 -16.83 13.03
N LEU A 295 -3.00 -15.57 12.69
CA LEU A 295 -4.29 -15.15 12.12
C LEU A 295 -4.38 -15.49 10.64
N HIS A 296 -5.51 -16.01 10.18
CA HIS A 296 -5.81 -16.07 8.75
C HIS A 296 -5.89 -14.66 8.20
N THR A 297 -5.12 -14.36 7.16
CA THR A 297 -4.99 -13.01 6.62
C THR A 297 -5.62 -12.93 5.24
N ALA A 298 -6.62 -12.07 5.07
CA ALA A 298 -7.24 -11.83 3.78
C ALA A 298 -7.29 -10.33 3.45
N GLY A 299 -6.99 -10.00 2.19
CA GLY A 299 -7.10 -8.66 1.64
C GLY A 299 -8.02 -8.67 0.42
N PHE A 300 -8.98 -7.75 0.38
CA PHE A 300 -9.82 -7.50 -0.79
C PHE A 300 -9.58 -6.07 -1.24
N SER A 301 -8.98 -5.90 -2.43
CA SER A 301 -8.60 -4.59 -2.95
C SER A 301 -9.26 -4.30 -4.30
N VAL A 302 -9.94 -3.17 -4.37
CA VAL A 302 -10.56 -2.68 -5.62
C VAL A 302 -9.76 -1.57 -6.30
N ASN A 303 -8.75 -1.01 -5.61
CA ASN A 303 -7.96 0.08 -6.14
C ASN A 303 -6.76 -0.45 -6.96
N PRO A 304 -6.55 0.00 -8.20
CA PRO A 304 -5.48 -0.52 -9.07
C PRO A 304 -4.06 -0.15 -8.63
N LEU A 305 -3.88 0.77 -7.67
CA LEU A 305 -2.59 1.09 -7.05
C LEU A 305 -2.23 0.11 -5.93
N VAL A 306 -3.23 -0.50 -5.29
CA VAL A 306 -3.07 -1.46 -4.20
C VAL A 306 -3.22 -2.89 -4.76
N HIS A 307 -2.15 -3.36 -5.39
CA HIS A 307 -2.12 -4.59 -6.20
C HIS A 307 -0.92 -5.46 -5.82
N SER A 308 -1.04 -6.79 -5.96
CA SER A 308 0.03 -7.77 -5.74
C SER A 308 1.32 -7.43 -6.49
N ILE A 309 1.23 -6.85 -7.69
CA ILE A 309 2.38 -6.50 -8.53
C ILE A 309 3.23 -5.36 -7.96
N ARG A 310 2.64 -4.55 -7.08
CA ARG A 310 3.32 -3.53 -6.30
C ARG A 310 3.60 -3.99 -4.88
N ASN A 311 3.52 -5.30 -4.66
CA ASN A 311 3.81 -5.99 -3.40
C ASN A 311 2.85 -5.70 -2.24
N PHE A 312 1.64 -5.17 -2.50
CA PHE A 312 0.64 -4.96 -1.44
C PHE A 312 0.02 -6.25 -0.88
N HIS A 313 0.28 -7.39 -1.52
CA HIS A 313 -0.15 -8.71 -1.05
C HIS A 313 0.75 -9.29 0.07
N GLN A 314 1.83 -8.60 0.42
CA GLN A 314 2.79 -9.02 1.44
C GLN A 314 2.11 -9.31 2.79
N GLY A 315 2.20 -10.55 3.24
CA GLY A 315 1.65 -11.02 4.52
C GLY A 315 0.19 -11.47 4.49
N PHE A 316 -0.45 -11.52 3.31
CA PHE A 316 -1.79 -12.06 3.16
C PHE A 316 -1.75 -13.54 2.70
N ASP A 317 -2.55 -14.40 3.35
CA ASP A 317 -2.82 -15.76 2.89
C ASP A 317 -3.69 -15.76 1.62
N LEU A 318 -4.61 -14.77 1.52
CA LEU A 318 -5.44 -14.51 0.36
C LEU A 318 -5.41 -13.00 0.03
N PHE A 319 -5.12 -12.65 -1.21
CA PHE A 319 -5.23 -11.27 -1.70
C PHE A 319 -6.02 -11.23 -2.99
N GLU A 320 -7.27 -10.77 -2.91
CA GLU A 320 -8.22 -10.73 -4.01
C GLU A 320 -8.27 -9.33 -4.62
N GLU A 321 -8.03 -9.25 -5.92
CA GLU A 321 -8.05 -8.02 -6.70
C GLU A 321 -9.40 -7.93 -7.44
N ARG A 322 -10.17 -6.89 -7.15
CA ARG A 322 -11.53 -6.64 -7.67
C ARG A 322 -11.63 -5.23 -8.23
N LEU A 323 -10.77 -4.93 -9.20
CA LEU A 323 -10.55 -3.56 -9.70
C LEU A 323 -11.87 -2.86 -10.04
N TRP A 324 -12.10 -1.70 -9.41
CA TRP A 324 -13.29 -0.85 -9.61
C TRP A 324 -14.64 -1.52 -9.32
N THR A 325 -14.64 -2.64 -8.59
CA THR A 325 -15.88 -3.30 -8.20
C THR A 325 -16.58 -2.46 -7.11
N PRO A 326 -17.85 -2.06 -7.29
CA PRO A 326 -18.58 -1.30 -6.28
C PRO A 326 -18.70 -2.07 -4.96
N ALA A 327 -18.80 -1.34 -3.84
CA ALA A 327 -18.86 -1.93 -2.51
C ALA A 327 -19.94 -3.00 -2.33
N PRO A 328 -21.20 -2.83 -2.82
CA PRO A 328 -22.23 -3.87 -2.67
C PRO A 328 -21.90 -5.20 -3.34
N GLU A 329 -21.16 -5.18 -4.46
CA GLU A 329 -20.71 -6.37 -5.19
C GLU A 329 -19.51 -7.00 -4.49
N LEU A 330 -18.54 -6.19 -4.04
CA LEU A 330 -17.40 -6.69 -3.26
C LEU A 330 -17.86 -7.40 -1.98
N MET A 331 -18.88 -6.87 -1.30
CA MET A 331 -19.42 -7.49 -0.08
C MET A 331 -19.97 -8.90 -0.29
N ALA A 332 -20.38 -9.28 -1.51
CA ALA A 332 -20.82 -10.65 -1.78
C ALA A 332 -19.65 -11.64 -1.74
N ASP A 333 -18.48 -11.25 -2.26
CA ASP A 333 -17.26 -12.07 -2.19
C ASP A 333 -16.75 -12.16 -0.74
N VAL A 334 -16.77 -11.05 -0.01
CA VAL A 334 -16.40 -10.97 1.41
C VAL A 334 -17.30 -11.88 2.26
N GLU A 335 -18.61 -11.90 1.99
CA GLU A 335 -19.55 -12.76 2.69
C GLU A 335 -19.20 -14.25 2.55
N GLY A 336 -18.89 -14.70 1.33
CA GLY A 336 -18.48 -16.08 1.09
C GLY A 336 -17.22 -16.47 1.87
N TRP A 337 -16.27 -15.54 1.95
CA TRP A 337 -15.04 -15.75 2.70
C TRP A 337 -15.28 -15.77 4.22
N LEU A 338 -16.01 -14.81 4.77
CA LEU A 338 -16.33 -14.75 6.21
C LEU A 338 -17.08 -15.99 6.69
N ARG A 339 -18.07 -16.46 5.91
CA ARG A 339 -18.80 -17.71 6.22
C ARG A 339 -17.89 -18.93 6.32
N SER A 340 -16.78 -18.94 5.58
CA SER A 340 -15.82 -20.05 5.57
C SER A 340 -14.81 -19.98 6.72
N HIS A 341 -14.55 -18.79 7.26
CA HIS A 341 -13.50 -18.54 8.26
C HIS A 341 -14.04 -18.07 9.63
N ALA A 342 -15.37 -18.00 9.82
CA ALA A 342 -15.98 -17.56 11.08
C ALA A 342 -15.58 -18.40 12.32
N GLY A 343 -15.14 -19.64 12.11
CA GLY A 343 -14.64 -20.51 13.18
C GLY A 343 -13.15 -20.31 13.53
N GLU A 344 -12.47 -19.45 12.78
CA GLU A 344 -11.02 -19.20 12.86
C GLU A 344 -10.78 -17.75 13.25
N ARG A 345 -9.58 -17.49 13.79
CA ARG A 345 -9.12 -16.13 14.08
C ARG A 345 -8.54 -15.51 12.81
N PHE A 346 -8.99 -14.32 12.45
CA PHE A 346 -8.58 -13.69 11.20
C PHE A 346 -8.28 -12.19 11.29
N PHE A 347 -7.50 -11.73 10.31
CA PHE A 347 -7.36 -10.33 9.91
C PHE A 347 -7.91 -10.17 8.49
N LEU A 348 -8.88 -9.27 8.33
CA LEU A 348 -9.50 -8.95 7.05
C LEU A 348 -9.29 -7.46 6.73
N SER A 349 -8.57 -7.18 5.65
CA SER A 349 -8.39 -5.84 5.10
C SER A 349 -9.34 -5.66 3.92
N LEU A 350 -10.25 -4.69 4.01
CA LEU A 350 -11.19 -4.34 2.95
C LEU A 350 -10.85 -2.95 2.42
N HIS A 351 -10.54 -2.85 1.14
CA HIS A 351 -10.36 -1.57 0.47
C HIS A 351 -11.51 -1.42 -0.54
N VAL A 352 -12.40 -0.45 -0.29
CA VAL A 352 -13.62 -0.22 -1.07
C VAL A 352 -13.47 1.05 -1.92
N ALA A 353 -14.09 1.06 -3.11
CA ALA A 353 -13.86 2.07 -4.13
C ALA A 353 -14.69 3.31 -3.87
N ASP A 354 -15.96 3.15 -3.52
CA ASP A 354 -16.88 4.26 -3.29
C ASP A 354 -16.45 5.00 -2.01
N PRO A 355 -16.40 6.35 -1.96
CA PRO A 355 -16.92 7.30 -2.95
C PRO A 355 -15.95 7.81 -4.04
N HIS A 356 -14.86 7.11 -4.37
CA HIS A 356 -13.95 7.50 -5.47
C HIS A 356 -14.69 7.65 -6.82
N GLY A 357 -14.27 8.62 -7.65
CA GLY A 357 -14.85 8.83 -8.98
C GLY A 357 -14.54 7.70 -9.99
N PRO A 358 -15.35 7.49 -11.06
CA PRO A 358 -16.49 8.30 -11.47
C PRO A 358 -17.71 8.06 -10.58
N TYR A 359 -18.27 9.14 -10.01
CA TYR A 359 -19.41 9.06 -9.08
C TYR A 359 -20.68 8.61 -9.81
N GLU A 360 -21.06 7.35 -9.60
CA GLU A 360 -22.17 6.63 -10.19
C GLU A 360 -22.98 5.90 -9.09
N PRO A 361 -23.54 6.64 -8.11
CA PRO A 361 -24.12 6.03 -6.91
C PRO A 361 -25.36 5.19 -7.23
N ASP A 362 -25.62 4.18 -6.40
CA ASP A 362 -26.82 3.37 -6.53
C ASP A 362 -28.05 4.29 -6.36
N PRO A 363 -28.91 4.42 -7.39
CA PRO A 363 -30.02 5.38 -7.37
C PRO A 363 -31.06 5.03 -6.29
N THR A 364 -31.13 3.77 -5.84
CA THR A 364 -32.03 3.35 -4.77
C THR A 364 -31.51 3.72 -3.38
N LEU A 365 -30.19 3.84 -3.22
CA LEU A 365 -29.54 4.18 -1.96
C LEU A 365 -29.29 5.69 -1.84
N ALA A 366 -28.90 6.34 -2.93
CA ALA A 366 -28.71 7.78 -3.00
C ALA A 366 -30.00 8.56 -2.69
N GLY A 367 -31.16 7.99 -3.04
CA GLY A 367 -32.46 8.58 -2.74
C GLY A 367 -32.58 10.02 -3.25
N ASN A 368 -32.89 10.97 -2.36
CA ASN A 368 -33.03 12.40 -2.69
C ASN A 368 -31.71 13.19 -2.53
N LEU A 369 -30.58 12.52 -2.25
CA LEU A 369 -29.28 13.19 -2.16
C LEU A 369 -28.84 13.72 -3.53
N VAL A 370 -29.20 13.04 -4.61
CA VAL A 370 -28.79 13.40 -5.96
C VAL A 370 -29.99 13.95 -6.73
N GLY A 371 -29.89 15.20 -7.18
CA GLY A 371 -30.86 15.82 -8.08
C GLY A 371 -30.59 15.52 -9.56
N ASP A 372 -31.50 15.97 -10.43
CA ASP A 372 -31.29 15.90 -11.89
C ASP A 372 -29.99 16.62 -12.30
N PRO A 373 -29.23 16.08 -13.27
CA PRO A 373 -28.01 16.71 -13.73
C PRO A 373 -28.30 18.10 -14.32
N PRO A 374 -27.51 19.13 -13.96
CA PRO A 374 -27.73 20.46 -14.48
C PRO A 374 -27.53 20.52 -16.01
N PRO A 375 -28.17 21.47 -16.72
CA PRO A 375 -28.06 21.55 -18.18
C PRO A 375 -26.61 21.64 -18.66
N GLY A 376 -26.25 20.75 -19.61
CA GLY A 376 -24.90 20.70 -20.19
C GLY A 376 -23.86 19.99 -19.32
N TYR A 377 -24.26 19.43 -18.16
CA TYR A 377 -23.35 18.66 -17.33
C TYR A 377 -22.90 17.36 -18.00
N SER A 378 -21.60 17.11 -17.90
CA SER A 378 -21.01 15.78 -17.86
C SER A 378 -19.74 15.86 -17.03
N HIS A 379 -19.34 14.76 -16.40
CA HIS A 379 -18.09 14.72 -15.64
C HIS A 379 -16.88 15.19 -16.47
N GLY A 380 -16.81 14.79 -17.75
CA GLY A 380 -15.77 15.22 -18.68
C GLY A 380 -15.78 16.72 -19.00
N VAL A 381 -16.95 17.37 -19.05
CA VAL A 381 -17.03 18.82 -19.22
C VAL A 381 -16.57 19.53 -17.96
N CYS A 382 -17.02 19.10 -16.78
CA CYS A 382 -16.56 19.69 -15.52
C CYS A 382 -15.04 19.56 -15.36
N LYS A 383 -14.47 18.39 -15.66
CA LYS A 383 -13.02 18.15 -15.65
C LYS A 383 -12.28 19.12 -16.57
N LYS A 384 -12.80 19.37 -17.78
CA LYS A 384 -12.21 20.36 -18.71
C LYS A 384 -12.24 21.78 -18.16
N LEU A 385 -13.35 22.20 -17.54
CA LEU A 385 -13.45 23.53 -16.92
C LEU A 385 -12.45 23.69 -15.76
N LEU A 386 -12.28 22.64 -14.95
CA LEU A 386 -11.28 22.63 -13.87
C LEU A 386 -9.85 22.70 -14.41
N SER A 387 -9.53 21.92 -15.45
CA SER A 387 -8.22 21.98 -16.11
C SER A 387 -7.93 23.35 -16.72
N ALA A 388 -8.92 23.96 -17.39
CA ALA A 388 -8.80 25.31 -17.94
C ALA A 388 -8.56 26.35 -16.82
N ARG A 389 -9.31 26.26 -15.70
CA ARG A 389 -9.12 27.12 -14.53
C ARG A 389 -7.71 26.95 -13.95
N MET A 390 -7.23 25.71 -13.79
CA MET A 390 -5.87 25.44 -13.33
C MET A 390 -4.79 26.03 -14.24
N ALA A 391 -5.04 26.05 -15.56
CA ALA A 391 -4.17 26.66 -16.56
C ALA A 391 -4.25 28.20 -16.61
N GLY A 392 -5.09 28.83 -15.78
CA GLY A 392 -5.33 30.28 -15.81
C GLY A 392 -6.15 30.74 -17.02
N GLU A 393 -6.83 29.82 -17.70
CA GLU A 393 -7.70 30.14 -18.82
C GLU A 393 -9.05 30.72 -18.31
N PRO A 394 -9.72 31.58 -19.09
CA PRO A 394 -11.05 32.06 -18.75
C PRO A 394 -12.06 30.91 -18.68
N VAL A 395 -12.76 30.80 -17.54
CA VAL A 395 -13.78 29.79 -17.30
C VAL A 395 -15.08 30.46 -16.86
N ASP A 396 -16.21 29.87 -17.24
CA ASP A 396 -17.52 30.22 -16.69
C ASP A 396 -17.60 29.71 -15.24
N GLU A 397 -17.30 30.59 -14.28
CA GLU A 397 -17.27 30.27 -12.86
C GLU A 397 -18.66 29.87 -12.31
N GLU A 398 -19.74 30.42 -12.86
CA GLU A 398 -21.10 30.06 -12.43
C GLU A 398 -21.43 28.64 -12.87
N GLN A 399 -21.12 28.31 -14.12
CA GLN A 399 -21.27 26.95 -14.63
C GLN A 399 -20.39 25.95 -13.86
N LEU A 400 -19.14 26.31 -13.57
CA LEU A 400 -18.22 25.46 -12.82
C LEU A 400 -18.73 25.22 -11.39
N GLU A 401 -19.24 26.25 -10.71
CA GLU A 401 -19.84 26.13 -9.38
C GLU A 401 -21.06 25.19 -9.38
N VAL A 402 -21.92 25.31 -10.39
CA VAL A 402 -23.10 24.42 -10.55
C VAL A 402 -22.66 22.97 -10.78
N PHE A 403 -21.64 22.73 -11.60
CA PHE A 403 -21.16 21.38 -11.89
C PHE A 403 -20.41 20.76 -10.70
N THR A 404 -19.59 21.52 -9.99
CA THR A 404 -18.89 21.06 -8.78
C THR A 404 -19.86 20.75 -7.64
N ARG A 405 -20.92 21.54 -7.46
CA ARG A 405 -22.01 21.23 -6.52
C ARG A 405 -22.70 19.91 -6.88
N HIS A 406 -23.03 19.70 -8.15
CA HIS A 406 -23.65 18.45 -8.59
C HIS A 406 -22.72 17.23 -8.41
N ILE A 407 -21.41 17.40 -8.63
CA ILE A 407 -20.41 16.36 -8.30
C ILE A 407 -20.42 16.06 -6.79
N SER A 408 -20.47 17.09 -5.94
CA SER A 408 -20.54 16.90 -4.49
C SER A 408 -21.83 16.18 -4.06
N ASP A 409 -22.95 16.38 -4.76
CA ASP A 409 -24.20 15.64 -4.51
C ASP A 409 -24.07 14.16 -4.91
N LEU A 410 -23.44 13.88 -6.06
CA LEU A 410 -23.15 12.51 -6.49
C LEU A 410 -22.23 11.80 -5.48
N TYR A 411 -21.19 12.48 -5.00
CA TYR A 411 -20.31 11.98 -3.94
C TYR A 411 -21.09 11.60 -2.67
N ASP A 412 -22.01 12.45 -2.20
CA ASP A 412 -22.85 12.12 -1.05
C ASP A 412 -23.73 10.89 -1.30
N GLY A 413 -24.20 10.71 -2.54
CA GLY A 413 -24.88 9.49 -2.97
C GLY A 413 -23.98 8.25 -2.84
N GLU A 414 -22.71 8.37 -3.18
CA GLU A 414 -21.75 7.26 -3.07
C GLU A 414 -21.42 6.93 -1.61
N VAL A 415 -21.33 7.95 -0.75
CA VAL A 415 -21.21 7.75 0.70
C VAL A 415 -22.39 6.91 1.23
N ALA A 416 -23.61 7.15 0.73
CA ALA A 416 -24.77 6.33 1.08
C ALA A 416 -24.70 4.89 0.52
N THR A 417 -24.13 4.71 -0.68
CA THR A 417 -23.88 3.38 -1.26
C THR A 417 -22.94 2.56 -0.36
N VAL A 418 -21.80 3.13 0.04
CA VAL A 418 -20.83 2.43 0.88
C VAL A 418 -21.36 2.23 2.31
N ASP A 419 -22.06 3.21 2.89
CA ASP A 419 -22.70 3.07 4.22
C ASP A 419 -23.62 1.85 4.27
N HIS A 420 -24.41 1.63 3.21
CA HIS A 420 -25.27 0.45 3.10
C HIS A 420 -24.46 -0.85 3.09
N ALA A 421 -23.36 -0.89 2.33
CA ALA A 421 -22.47 -2.05 2.26
C ALA A 421 -21.84 -2.36 3.64
N ILE A 422 -21.40 -1.34 4.38
CA ILE A 422 -20.91 -1.47 5.76
C ILE A 422 -22.01 -1.98 6.69
N GLY A 423 -23.24 -1.50 6.55
CA GLY A 423 -24.39 -2.00 7.29
C GLY A 423 -24.62 -3.50 7.06
N ARG A 424 -24.44 -4.00 5.83
CA ARG A 424 -24.54 -5.44 5.53
C ARG A 424 -23.40 -6.24 6.16
N LEU A 425 -22.19 -5.70 6.17
CA LEU A 425 -21.04 -6.33 6.83
C LEU A 425 -21.32 -6.55 8.31
N VAL A 426 -21.78 -5.52 9.03
CA VAL A 426 -22.11 -5.63 10.47
C VAL A 426 -23.24 -6.64 10.69
N ALA A 427 -24.30 -6.59 9.90
CA ALA A 427 -25.40 -7.55 9.99
C ALA A 427 -24.95 -9.01 9.77
N LEU A 428 -23.96 -9.22 8.88
CA LEU A 428 -23.38 -10.54 8.67
C LEU A 428 -22.56 -11.02 9.88
N LEU A 429 -21.81 -10.13 10.55
CA LEU A 429 -21.07 -10.49 11.77
C LEU A 429 -22.04 -10.90 12.90
N GLU A 430 -23.17 -10.20 13.03
CA GLU A 430 -24.25 -10.57 13.95
C GLU A 430 -24.87 -11.92 13.56
N GLU A 431 -25.16 -12.16 12.28
CA GLU A 431 -25.70 -13.43 11.77
C GLU A 431 -24.77 -14.61 12.06
N LEU A 432 -23.46 -14.41 11.90
CA LEU A 432 -22.43 -15.41 12.16
C LEU A 432 -22.13 -15.59 13.65
N GLY A 433 -22.61 -14.69 14.52
CA GLY A 433 -22.39 -14.72 15.96
C GLY A 433 -20.94 -14.45 16.36
N ILE A 434 -20.22 -13.65 15.58
CA ILE A 434 -18.80 -13.30 15.82
C ILE A 434 -18.57 -11.80 16.06
N GLU A 435 -19.63 -11.00 16.10
CA GLU A 435 -19.59 -9.55 16.37
C GLU A 435 -18.83 -9.24 17.67
N ASP A 436 -19.21 -9.87 18.80
CA ASP A 436 -18.58 -9.68 20.11
C ASP A 436 -17.09 -10.13 20.17
N GLU A 437 -16.63 -10.88 19.17
CA GLU A 437 -15.26 -11.39 19.04
C GLU A 437 -14.48 -10.67 17.91
N THR A 438 -15.01 -9.57 17.36
CA THR A 438 -14.42 -8.87 16.20
C THR A 438 -14.22 -7.39 16.47
N VAL A 439 -12.99 -6.92 16.31
CA VAL A 439 -12.67 -5.49 16.23
C VAL A 439 -12.92 -5.00 14.81
N LEU A 440 -13.70 -3.93 14.67
CA LEU A 440 -13.96 -3.26 13.41
C LEU A 440 -13.33 -1.87 13.43
N ALA A 441 -12.45 -1.61 12.47
CA ALA A 441 -11.92 -0.28 12.17
C ALA A 441 -12.46 0.22 10.84
N ILE A 442 -12.91 1.47 10.82
CA ILE A 442 -13.36 2.17 9.60
C ILE A 442 -12.54 3.44 9.47
N THR A 443 -11.85 3.59 8.35
CA THR A 443 -11.09 4.79 8.01
C THR A 443 -11.14 5.07 6.51
N SER A 444 -10.59 6.20 6.10
CA SER A 444 -10.31 6.52 4.70
C SER A 444 -8.83 6.64 4.45
N ASP A 445 -8.38 6.32 3.24
CA ASP A 445 -7.00 6.54 2.80
C ASP A 445 -6.71 8.04 2.60
N HIS A 446 -7.68 8.83 2.17
CA HIS A 446 -7.63 10.29 2.07
C HIS A 446 -9.02 10.89 1.86
N GLY A 447 -9.11 12.20 1.70
CA GLY A 447 -10.36 12.87 1.34
C GLY A 447 -10.41 13.28 -0.14
N GLU A 448 -11.31 14.20 -0.46
CA GLU A 448 -11.53 14.72 -1.81
C GLU A 448 -11.94 16.20 -1.79
N GLU A 449 -11.37 16.99 -2.70
CA GLU A 449 -11.68 18.41 -2.85
C GLU A 449 -12.73 18.62 -3.96
N PHE A 450 -13.66 19.55 -3.75
CA PHE A 450 -14.71 19.94 -4.70
C PHE A 450 -14.64 21.42 -5.11
N GLY A 451 -13.52 22.09 -4.86
CA GLY A 451 -13.29 23.49 -5.21
C GLY A 451 -13.00 24.41 -4.04
N GLU A 452 -12.99 23.89 -2.80
CA GLU A 452 -12.83 24.66 -1.56
C GLU A 452 -11.56 25.53 -1.60
N HIS A 453 -10.42 24.98 -2.01
CA HIS A 453 -9.15 25.71 -2.15
C HIS A 453 -8.72 25.85 -3.61
N GLY A 454 -9.70 25.81 -4.52
CA GLY A 454 -9.53 26.12 -5.93
C GLY A 454 -9.11 24.97 -6.84
N LEU A 455 -8.88 23.76 -6.30
CA LEU A 455 -8.70 22.55 -7.11
C LEU A 455 -9.85 21.55 -6.86
N ASN A 456 -9.79 20.38 -7.50
CA ASN A 456 -10.80 19.34 -7.37
C ASN A 456 -10.11 17.97 -7.46
N GLY A 457 -10.70 16.97 -6.81
CA GLY A 457 -10.17 15.63 -6.64
C GLY A 457 -9.18 15.60 -5.49
N HIS A 458 -8.18 14.74 -5.61
CA HIS A 458 -7.22 14.48 -4.55
C HIS A 458 -5.78 14.46 -5.10
N ALA A 459 -4.83 13.95 -4.32
CA ALA A 459 -3.38 13.88 -4.55
C ALA A 459 -2.59 15.19 -4.48
N LYS A 460 -3.22 16.35 -4.69
CA LYS A 460 -2.49 17.60 -4.96
C LYS A 460 -2.29 18.51 -3.76
N GLN A 461 -3.20 18.50 -2.79
CA GLN A 461 -3.23 19.48 -1.68
C GLN A 461 -3.30 18.79 -0.32
N LEU A 462 -2.95 19.53 0.74
CA LEU A 462 -2.89 19.03 2.12
C LEU A 462 -3.89 19.76 3.06
N TYR A 463 -4.93 20.36 2.49
CA TYR A 463 -6.06 20.92 3.24
C TYR A 463 -6.94 19.80 3.82
N ASP A 464 -7.76 20.12 4.82
CA ASP A 464 -8.54 19.14 5.58
C ASP A 464 -9.44 18.28 4.70
N GLU A 465 -10.01 18.85 3.64
CA GLU A 465 -10.84 18.15 2.66
C GLU A 465 -10.10 16.99 1.99
N SER A 466 -8.77 17.06 1.89
CA SER A 466 -7.92 16.03 1.27
C SER A 466 -7.27 15.06 2.26
N VAL A 467 -7.09 15.44 3.53
CA VAL A 467 -6.31 14.62 4.49
C VAL A 467 -7.01 14.33 5.81
N ARG A 468 -8.10 15.04 6.15
CA ARG A 468 -8.88 14.75 7.35
C ARG A 468 -9.88 13.64 7.06
N VAL A 469 -9.59 12.46 7.57
CA VAL A 469 -10.31 11.22 7.30
C VAL A 469 -11.17 10.81 8.49
N PRO A 470 -12.27 10.08 8.28
CA PRO A 470 -12.94 9.44 9.39
C PRO A 470 -12.02 8.39 10.00
N LEU A 471 -12.14 8.17 11.31
CA LEU A 471 -11.54 7.04 11.98
C LEU A 471 -12.44 6.63 13.14
N ILE A 472 -12.95 5.40 13.06
CA ILE A 472 -13.88 4.82 14.02
C ILE A 472 -13.37 3.42 14.37
N LEU A 473 -13.35 3.11 15.67
CA LEU A 473 -13.06 1.77 16.20
C LEU A 473 -14.28 1.27 16.96
N ALA A 474 -14.63 0.00 16.81
CA ALA A 474 -15.68 -0.67 17.59
C ALA A 474 -15.30 -2.13 17.85
N GLY A 475 -15.89 -2.73 18.89
CA GLY A 475 -15.69 -4.13 19.24
C GLY A 475 -14.96 -4.35 20.58
N PRO A 476 -14.48 -5.57 20.85
CA PRO A 476 -13.89 -5.94 22.14
C PRO A 476 -12.61 -5.15 22.42
N GLY A 477 -12.44 -4.70 23.67
CA GLY A 477 -11.31 -3.87 24.09
C GLY A 477 -11.42 -2.38 23.73
N VAL A 478 -12.41 -2.00 22.92
CA VAL A 478 -12.64 -0.61 22.50
C VAL A 478 -13.64 0.08 23.46
N PRO A 479 -13.35 1.30 23.96
CA PRO A 479 -14.31 2.07 24.75
C PRO A 479 -15.62 2.33 24.01
N VAL A 480 -16.75 2.24 24.73
CA VAL A 480 -18.09 2.38 24.13
C VAL A 480 -18.55 3.84 24.19
N GLY A 481 -18.97 4.38 23.04
CA GLY A 481 -19.61 5.70 22.92
C GLY A 481 -18.67 6.87 23.25
N ALA A 482 -17.36 6.68 23.10
CA ALA A 482 -16.37 7.70 23.40
C ALA A 482 -16.01 8.52 22.16
N ARG A 483 -15.54 9.74 22.40
CA ARG A 483 -15.03 10.64 21.36
C ARG A 483 -13.63 11.09 21.73
N GLN A 484 -12.67 10.86 20.85
CA GLN A 484 -11.27 11.25 21.04
C GLN A 484 -10.99 12.56 20.31
N ALA A 485 -10.81 13.64 21.06
CA ALA A 485 -10.60 14.98 20.51
C ALA A 485 -9.17 15.23 20.00
N GLY A 486 -8.18 14.52 20.56
CA GLY A 486 -6.77 14.66 20.20
C GLY A 486 -6.48 14.18 18.77
N ARG A 487 -5.38 14.68 18.18
CA ARG A 487 -4.95 14.27 16.84
C ARG A 487 -4.61 12.78 16.79
N ALA A 488 -5.10 12.13 15.75
CA ALA A 488 -4.80 10.75 15.39
C ALA A 488 -4.14 10.71 14.01
N GLU A 489 -3.03 9.98 13.90
CA GLU A 489 -2.42 9.68 12.60
C GLU A 489 -2.89 8.31 12.14
N MET A 490 -3.46 8.23 10.93
CA MET A 490 -3.99 6.97 10.40
C MET A 490 -2.92 5.87 10.35
N ARG A 491 -1.66 6.21 10.11
CA ARG A 491 -0.55 5.23 10.06
C ARG A 491 -0.40 4.41 11.36
N PHE A 492 -0.80 4.96 12.50
CA PHE A 492 -0.75 4.26 13.80
C PHE A 492 -1.95 3.36 14.08
N LEU A 493 -2.92 3.29 13.16
CA LEU A 493 -4.03 2.36 13.24
C LEU A 493 -3.54 0.91 13.30
N GLY A 494 -2.53 0.55 12.49
CA GLY A 494 -1.95 -0.79 12.49
C GLY A 494 -1.44 -1.23 13.87
N GLN A 495 -0.72 -0.35 14.58
CA GLN A 495 -0.28 -0.63 15.95
C GLN A 495 -1.46 -0.81 16.91
N THR A 496 -2.46 0.07 16.83
CA THR A 496 -3.65 -0.01 17.67
C THR A 496 -4.40 -1.33 17.48
N LEU A 497 -4.49 -1.81 16.23
CA LEU A 497 -5.11 -3.09 15.91
C LEU A 497 -4.30 -4.28 16.41
N LEU A 498 -2.96 -4.23 16.35
CA LEU A 498 -2.09 -5.25 16.91
C LEU A 498 -2.24 -5.34 18.44
N ASP A 499 -2.31 -4.19 19.12
CA ASP A 499 -2.49 -4.13 20.57
C ASP A 499 -3.87 -4.65 21.00
N LEU A 500 -4.94 -4.25 20.30
CA LEU A 500 -6.30 -4.79 20.53
C LEU A 500 -6.39 -6.29 20.25
N ALA A 501 -5.53 -6.79 19.36
CA ALA A 501 -5.39 -8.20 19.04
C ALA A 501 -4.44 -8.96 19.99
N ASP A 502 -3.83 -8.32 20.98
CA ASP A 502 -2.83 -8.95 21.86
C ASP A 502 -1.65 -9.57 21.06
N ILE A 503 -1.13 -8.81 20.09
CA ILE A 503 -0.04 -9.24 19.20
C ILE A 503 1.19 -8.35 19.39
N GLU A 504 2.29 -8.95 19.84
CA GLU A 504 3.61 -8.32 19.81
C GLU A 504 4.24 -8.46 18.41
N ALA A 505 4.28 -7.36 17.66
CA ALA A 505 4.71 -7.37 16.28
C ALA A 505 6.22 -7.10 16.12
N ALA A 506 7.04 -8.15 16.22
CA ALA A 506 8.48 -8.05 15.96
C ALA A 506 8.77 -7.59 14.52
N GLY A 507 9.44 -6.44 14.39
CA GLY A 507 9.84 -5.85 13.10
C GLY A 507 8.84 -4.88 12.50
N PHE A 508 7.59 -4.84 12.99
CA PHE A 508 6.66 -3.78 12.65
C PHE A 508 7.10 -2.47 13.30
N PRO A 509 7.18 -1.34 12.56
CA PRO A 509 7.60 -0.07 13.13
C PRO A 509 6.71 0.34 14.31
N PRO A 510 7.29 0.58 15.51
CA PRO A 510 6.50 0.88 16.69
C PRO A 510 5.79 2.22 16.52
N GLY A 511 4.53 2.28 16.95
CA GLY A 511 3.75 3.50 17.06
C GLY A 511 3.05 3.59 18.42
N PRO A 512 2.39 4.71 18.72
CA PRO A 512 1.49 4.80 19.86
C PRO A 512 0.17 4.06 19.60
N ASN A 513 -0.44 3.49 20.63
CA ASN A 513 -1.82 3.00 20.58
C ASN A 513 -2.79 4.19 20.60
N LEU A 514 -3.70 4.28 19.62
CA LEU A 514 -4.64 5.40 19.46
C LEU A 514 -5.65 5.53 20.61
N LEU A 515 -5.87 4.47 21.38
CA LEU A 515 -6.81 4.44 22.51
C LEU A 515 -6.17 4.83 23.85
N ASP A 516 -4.85 5.01 23.92
CA ASP A 516 -4.19 5.39 25.17
C ASP A 516 -4.54 6.83 25.57
N GLU A 517 -5.15 6.99 26.75
CA GLU A 517 -5.54 8.30 27.32
C GLU A 517 -4.34 9.18 27.68
N ASP A 518 -3.19 8.58 28.00
CA ASP A 518 -1.96 9.25 28.46
C ASP A 518 -1.04 9.74 27.33
N ARG A 519 -1.56 9.85 26.09
CA ARG A 519 -0.77 10.13 24.89
C ARG A 519 0.06 11.42 24.93
N LEU A 520 -0.17 12.35 25.86
CA LEU A 520 0.67 13.52 26.05
C LEU A 520 0.90 13.86 27.54
N PRO A 521 2.14 13.80 28.05
CA PRO A 521 2.48 14.51 29.27
C PRO A 521 2.41 16.03 29.00
N SER A 522 1.43 16.70 29.60
CA SER A 522 1.36 18.17 29.75
C SER A 522 1.50 19.05 28.50
N GLY A 523 0.38 19.32 27.80
CA GLY A 523 0.14 20.62 27.15
C GLY A 523 0.92 20.99 25.88
N GLU A 524 1.85 20.17 25.38
CA GLU A 524 2.44 20.31 24.05
C GLU A 524 1.94 19.17 23.16
N GLU A 525 1.35 19.48 22.01
CA GLU A 525 0.91 18.46 21.06
C GLU A 525 2.07 18.04 20.12
N GLU A 526 2.17 16.75 19.82
CA GLU A 526 3.16 16.26 18.85
C GLU A 526 2.93 16.86 17.45
N PRO A 527 4.02 17.19 16.72
CA PRO A 527 3.96 17.71 15.37
C PRO A 527 3.46 16.64 14.39
N LEU A 528 2.42 16.95 13.62
CA LEU A 528 1.90 16.09 12.56
C LEU A 528 2.45 16.54 11.21
N PHE A 529 3.19 15.65 10.54
CA PHE A 529 3.77 15.87 9.21
C PHE A 529 2.96 15.16 8.13
N LEU A 530 2.62 15.88 7.07
CA LEU A 530 1.92 15.34 5.90
C LEU A 530 2.70 15.68 4.63
N SER A 531 2.58 14.86 3.59
CA SER A 531 3.29 15.09 2.33
C SER A 531 2.53 14.62 1.11
N THR A 532 2.73 15.32 0.01
CA THR A 532 2.47 14.82 -1.33
C THR A 532 3.62 15.18 -2.26
N PHE A 533 3.91 14.28 -3.20
CA PHE A 533 4.90 14.46 -4.26
C PHE A 533 4.18 14.62 -5.63
N ARG A 534 2.89 14.96 -5.57
CA ARG A 534 2.04 15.38 -6.71
C ARG A 534 1.45 16.77 -6.45
N GLY A 535 2.14 17.58 -5.66
CA GLY A 535 1.72 18.87 -5.16
C GLY A 535 1.35 19.85 -6.25
N ALA A 536 0.22 20.53 -6.05
CA ALA A 536 -0.15 21.72 -6.80
C ALA A 536 -0.47 22.85 -5.82
N TRP A 537 0.06 24.03 -6.12
CA TRP A 537 -0.14 25.24 -5.35
C TRP A 537 -1.21 26.10 -6.02
N PRO A 538 -2.40 26.25 -5.43
CA PRO A 538 -3.47 27.01 -6.05
C PRO A 538 -3.11 28.50 -6.08
N GLY A 539 -3.31 29.13 -7.23
CA GLY A 539 -3.25 30.59 -7.36
C GLY A 539 -4.45 31.28 -6.68
N GLY A 540 -4.47 32.61 -6.70
CA GLY A 540 -5.67 33.38 -6.43
C GLY A 540 -6.79 33.12 -7.46
N ARG A 541 -7.98 33.69 -7.23
CA ARG A 541 -9.11 33.52 -8.16
C ARG A 541 -8.74 34.08 -9.55
N GLY A 542 -8.73 33.21 -10.57
CA GLY A 542 -8.34 33.56 -11.94
C GLY A 542 -6.82 33.50 -12.20
N GLU A 543 -6.03 33.01 -11.24
CA GLU A 543 -4.58 32.79 -11.40
C GLU A 543 -4.28 31.31 -11.67
N GLN A 544 -3.22 31.07 -12.43
CA GLN A 544 -2.75 29.72 -12.75
C GLN A 544 -2.27 29.00 -11.48
N ALA A 545 -2.65 27.74 -11.32
CA ALA A 545 -2.10 26.87 -10.29
C ALA A 545 -0.67 26.44 -10.67
N LEU A 546 0.25 26.49 -9.72
CA LEU A 546 1.63 26.06 -9.94
C LEU A 546 1.78 24.58 -9.60
N VAL A 547 2.32 23.78 -10.51
CA VAL A 547 2.76 22.43 -10.19
C VAL A 547 4.07 22.53 -9.42
N VAL A 548 4.09 22.06 -8.18
CA VAL A 548 5.26 22.14 -7.28
C VAL A 548 5.93 20.80 -7.05
N HIS A 549 5.28 19.70 -7.45
CA HIS A 549 5.69 18.32 -7.16
C HIS A 549 5.72 18.03 -5.66
N GLU A 550 6.64 18.61 -4.90
CA GLU A 550 6.74 18.43 -3.46
C GLU A 550 5.92 19.48 -2.71
N LEU A 551 5.01 19.02 -1.85
CA LEU A 551 4.25 19.84 -0.94
C LEU A 551 4.18 19.15 0.42
N PHE A 552 4.54 19.89 1.46
CA PHE A 552 4.59 19.41 2.83
C PHE A 552 3.67 20.23 3.73
N SER A 553 3.13 19.58 4.76
CA SER A 553 2.38 20.26 5.82
C SER A 553 2.89 19.87 7.18
N LEU A 554 2.91 20.84 8.09
CA LEU A 554 3.14 20.64 9.52
C LEU A 554 1.97 21.23 10.29
N ARG A 555 1.30 20.39 11.09
CA ARG A 555 0.26 20.80 12.05
C ARG A 555 0.82 20.70 13.46
N GLN A 556 0.86 21.83 14.15
CA GLN A 556 1.40 21.91 15.51
C GLN A 556 0.68 23.04 16.26
N ASP A 557 0.21 22.74 17.47
CA ASP A 557 -0.74 23.58 18.21
C ASP A 557 -1.97 23.90 17.33
N ASP A 558 -2.47 25.14 17.38
CA ASP A 558 -3.51 25.66 16.50
C ASP A 558 -3.00 26.09 15.10
N TYR A 559 -1.74 25.82 14.75
CA TYR A 559 -1.16 26.29 13.49
C TYR A 559 -1.01 25.18 12.45
N THR A 560 -1.30 25.51 11.20
CA THR A 560 -0.95 24.68 10.03
C THR A 560 -0.05 25.46 9.09
N LEU A 561 1.09 24.87 8.73
CA LEU A 561 1.96 25.35 7.67
C LEU A 561 1.76 24.48 6.42
N LEU A 562 1.71 25.11 5.26
CA LEU A 562 1.96 24.49 3.95
C LEU A 562 3.26 25.05 3.40
N TRP A 563 4.14 24.17 2.92
CA TRP A 563 5.44 24.54 2.39
C TRP A 563 5.76 23.72 1.15
N ALA A 564 6.08 24.40 0.04
CA ALA A 564 6.60 23.79 -1.17
C ALA A 564 7.99 24.39 -1.47
N PRO A 565 9.06 23.59 -1.39
CA PRO A 565 10.41 24.05 -1.68
C PRO A 565 10.59 24.39 -3.16
N ARG A 566 11.49 25.32 -3.50
CA ARG A 566 11.82 25.68 -4.90
C ARG A 566 13.31 25.55 -5.21
N GLU A 567 13.62 25.24 -6.47
CA GLU A 567 14.99 25.01 -6.97
C GLU A 567 15.92 26.23 -6.80
N ASP A 568 15.37 27.44 -6.87
CA ASP A 568 16.14 28.70 -6.80
C ASP A 568 16.59 29.06 -5.36
N GLY A 569 16.13 28.31 -4.35
CA GLY A 569 16.53 28.43 -2.95
C GLY A 569 15.39 28.84 -2.00
N PRO A 570 15.64 28.87 -0.68
CA PRO A 570 14.61 29.02 0.34
C PRO A 570 13.92 30.39 0.37
N ASP A 571 14.52 31.41 -0.24
CA ASP A 571 13.91 32.75 -0.36
C ASP A 571 12.78 32.78 -1.42
N ASP A 572 12.71 31.78 -2.29
CA ASP A 572 11.68 31.63 -3.33
C ASP A 572 10.62 30.57 -2.98
N ASP A 573 10.78 29.86 -1.85
CA ASP A 573 9.85 28.82 -1.39
C ASP A 573 8.42 29.35 -1.26
N LEU A 574 7.44 28.51 -1.62
CA LEU A 574 6.04 28.84 -1.43
C LEU A 574 5.60 28.42 -0.03
N VAL A 575 5.07 29.36 0.73
CA VAL A 575 4.61 29.14 2.10
C VAL A 575 3.23 29.76 2.31
N ARG A 576 2.36 29.02 3.00
CA ARG A 576 1.15 29.54 3.64
C ARG A 576 1.09 29.05 5.07
N MET A 577 0.56 29.87 5.96
CA MET A 577 0.34 29.48 7.34
C MET A 577 -1.04 29.93 7.80
N PHE A 578 -1.70 29.10 8.59
CA PHE A 578 -3.07 29.32 9.05
C PHE A 578 -3.15 29.15 10.56
N ASP A 579 -3.98 29.97 11.21
CA ASP A 579 -4.39 29.82 12.61
C ASP A 579 -5.78 29.16 12.63
N ARG A 580 -5.82 27.85 12.92
CA ARG A 580 -7.03 27.03 12.87
C ARG A 580 -8.05 27.39 13.93
N GLY A 581 -7.64 28.05 15.02
CA GLY A 581 -8.55 28.49 16.07
C GLY A 581 -9.47 29.62 15.59
N SER A 582 -8.95 30.50 14.75
CA SER A 582 -9.71 31.63 14.15
C SER A 582 -10.19 31.35 12.72
N ASP A 583 -9.51 30.48 11.99
CA ASP A 583 -9.75 30.14 10.59
C ASP A 583 -9.64 28.62 10.37
N PRO A 584 -10.63 27.84 10.85
CA PRO A 584 -10.60 26.37 10.71
C PRO A 584 -10.63 25.90 9.25
N GLY A 585 -11.14 26.73 8.33
CA GLY A 585 -11.18 26.45 6.90
C GLY A 585 -9.90 26.79 6.14
N MET A 586 -8.87 27.33 6.80
CA MET A 586 -7.57 27.63 6.20
C MET A 586 -7.67 28.54 4.95
N PHE A 587 -8.39 29.65 5.06
CA PHE A 587 -8.56 30.65 3.99
C PHE A 587 -7.69 31.91 4.15
N ILE A 588 -7.17 32.16 5.36
CA ILE A 588 -6.45 33.38 5.71
C ILE A 588 -4.97 33.05 5.92
N ASP A 589 -4.14 33.41 4.94
CA ASP A 589 -2.70 33.26 5.06
C ASP A 589 -2.10 34.31 6.02
N ILE A 590 -1.54 33.83 7.12
CA ILE A 590 -0.86 34.62 8.14
C ILE A 590 0.67 34.45 8.11
N ALA A 591 1.24 33.73 7.13
CA ALA A 591 2.69 33.57 7.00
C ALA A 591 3.45 34.91 6.95
N PRO A 592 3.02 35.94 6.19
CA PRO A 592 3.75 37.22 6.10
C PRO A 592 3.90 37.95 7.44
N SER A 593 2.98 37.75 8.38
CA SER A 593 2.99 38.37 9.71
C SER A 593 3.72 37.54 10.77
N HIS A 594 4.14 36.31 10.44
CA HIS A 594 4.75 35.37 11.40
C HIS A 594 6.05 34.69 10.87
N PRO A 595 7.04 35.46 10.37
CA PRO A 595 8.22 34.90 9.72
C PRO A 595 9.04 33.97 10.63
N GLU A 596 9.12 34.25 11.94
CA GLU A 596 9.84 33.40 12.89
C GLU A 596 9.19 32.02 13.07
N ARG A 597 7.85 31.96 13.08
CA ARG A 597 7.12 30.70 13.20
C ARG A 597 7.25 29.87 11.93
N VAL A 598 7.13 30.53 10.77
CA VAL A 598 7.39 29.93 9.46
C VAL A 598 8.76 29.27 9.43
N ARG A 599 9.84 30.01 9.75
CA ARG A 599 11.20 29.46 9.76
C ARG A 599 11.36 28.25 10.69
N ARG A 600 10.75 28.28 11.88
CA ARG A 600 10.81 27.15 12.82
C ARG A 600 10.10 25.92 12.26
N MET A 601 8.91 26.10 11.69
CA MET A 601 8.10 25.01 11.15
C MET A 601 8.70 24.41 9.88
N THR A 602 9.23 25.23 8.95
CA THR A 602 9.95 24.71 7.77
C THR A 602 11.22 23.95 8.16
N THR A 603 11.98 24.45 9.14
CA THR A 603 13.15 23.73 9.68
C THR A 603 12.76 22.38 10.29
N ALA A 604 11.62 22.30 10.97
CA ALA A 604 11.10 21.05 11.52
C ALA A 604 10.72 20.04 10.42
N ILE A 605 10.11 20.51 9.32
CA ILE A 605 9.81 19.67 8.15
C ILE A 605 11.11 19.17 7.51
N ALA A 606 12.08 20.05 7.24
CA ALA A 606 13.37 19.66 6.66
C ALA A 606 14.08 18.59 7.52
N SER A 607 14.09 18.79 8.85
CA SER A 607 14.66 17.82 9.78
C SER A 607 13.90 16.48 9.77
N TRP A 608 12.58 16.51 9.58
CA TRP A 608 11.76 15.31 9.44
C TRP A 608 12.06 14.55 8.14
N LEU A 609 12.21 15.26 7.03
CA LEU A 609 12.58 14.67 5.73
C LEU A 609 13.95 13.98 5.79
N GLU A 610 14.97 14.64 6.32
CA GLU A 610 16.31 14.05 6.48
C GLU A 610 16.28 12.75 7.31
N ARG A 611 15.48 12.72 8.39
CA ARG A 611 15.30 11.50 9.20
C ARG A 611 14.65 10.38 8.39
N CYS A 612 13.61 10.69 7.63
CA CYS A 612 12.91 9.71 6.81
C CYS A 612 13.82 9.14 5.71
N GLU A 613 14.50 10.01 4.96
CA GLU A 613 15.41 9.61 3.87
C GLU A 613 16.58 8.77 4.35
N SER A 614 17.12 9.06 5.54
CA SER A 614 18.23 8.29 6.11
C SER A 614 17.87 6.82 6.39
N ARG A 615 16.57 6.52 6.52
CA ARG A 615 16.02 5.19 6.84
C ARG A 615 15.21 4.59 5.68
N ARG A 616 14.98 5.37 4.62
CA ARG A 616 14.21 4.93 3.46
C ARG A 616 14.86 3.68 2.85
N PRO A 617 14.08 2.61 2.58
CA PRO A 617 14.57 1.53 1.73
C PRO A 617 15.04 2.09 0.39
N PRO A 618 16.01 1.48 -0.28
CA PRO A 618 16.41 1.92 -1.61
C PRO A 618 15.19 1.99 -2.54
N THR A 619 14.83 3.20 -2.97
CA THR A 619 13.84 3.38 -4.02
C THR A 619 14.50 3.01 -5.33
N LEU A 620 13.93 2.04 -6.02
CA LEU A 620 14.35 1.67 -7.35
C LEU A 620 13.26 2.21 -8.31
N ASP A 621 13.68 2.84 -9.42
CA ASP A 621 12.82 3.41 -10.49
C ASP A 621 11.72 2.43 -10.94
N GLY A 622 10.48 2.89 -10.97
CA GLY A 622 9.31 2.08 -11.21
C GLY A 622 9.22 1.29 -12.52
N GLY A 623 10.05 1.63 -13.49
CA GLY A 623 10.09 0.98 -14.78
C GLY A 623 8.88 1.33 -15.66
N ARG A 624 9.09 1.18 -16.97
CA ARG A 624 8.14 1.62 -18.02
C ARG A 624 6.70 1.12 -17.85
N ALA A 625 6.54 -0.11 -17.37
CA ALA A 625 5.26 -0.76 -17.16
C ALA A 625 4.37 -0.01 -16.15
N ALA A 626 4.93 0.36 -15.00
CA ALA A 626 4.20 1.08 -13.98
C ALA A 626 3.87 2.51 -14.42
N ILE A 627 4.79 3.15 -15.15
CA ILE A 627 4.55 4.46 -15.78
C ILE A 627 3.34 4.39 -16.73
N GLU A 628 3.28 3.40 -17.62
CA GLU A 628 2.17 3.24 -18.57
C GLU A 628 0.83 2.97 -17.87
N LEU A 629 0.81 2.18 -16.78
CA LEU A 629 -0.41 1.98 -15.97
C LEU A 629 -0.84 3.28 -15.28
N LEU A 630 0.09 3.99 -14.65
CA LEU A 630 -0.20 5.26 -13.97
C LEU A 630 -0.65 6.34 -14.97
N GLN A 631 -0.10 6.37 -16.19
CA GLN A 631 -0.59 7.20 -17.30
C GLN A 631 -2.02 6.82 -17.70
N GLY A 632 -2.30 5.52 -17.86
CA GLY A 632 -3.64 5.03 -18.20
C GLY A 632 -4.70 5.36 -17.14
N LEU A 633 -4.29 5.48 -15.88
CA LEU A 633 -5.13 5.88 -14.76
C LEU A 633 -5.21 7.42 -14.57
N GLY A 634 -4.46 8.20 -15.34
CA GLY A 634 -4.42 9.67 -15.23
C GLY A 634 -3.61 10.19 -14.04
N TYR A 635 -2.78 9.36 -13.42
CA TYR A 635 -1.84 9.76 -12.37
C TYR A 635 -0.54 10.36 -12.91
N ILE A 636 -0.22 10.18 -14.20
CA ILE A 636 0.97 10.77 -14.84
C ILE A 636 0.58 11.33 -16.22
N GLU A 637 1.12 12.50 -16.59
CA GLU A 637 0.98 13.07 -17.92
C GLU A 637 1.93 12.38 -18.92
N GLU A 638 1.51 12.21 -20.19
CA GLU A 638 2.43 11.74 -21.25
C GLU A 638 3.57 12.76 -21.40
N ARG A 639 4.83 12.33 -21.20
CA ARG A 639 6.01 13.17 -21.42
C ARG A 639 6.27 13.43 -22.90
#